data_AF-A0A956YK59-F1
#
_entry.id   AF-A0A956YK59-F1
#
_cell.length_a   1.000
_cell.length_b   1.000
_cell.length_c   1.000
_cell.angle_alpha   90.00
_cell.angle_beta   90.00
_cell.angle_gamma   90.00
#
_symmetry.space_group_name_H-M   'P 1'
#
loop_
_entity.id
_entity.type
_entity.pdbx_description
1 polymer ?
#
loop_
_entity_poly.entity_id
_entity_poly.type
_entity_poly.pdbx_seq_one_letter_code
_entity_poly.pdbx_strand_id
1 'polypeptide(L)'
;MAQMLSAGDWVRQRREALGLTRKALAELIACSPDTIKKVEGELRRPSHQIATLLAQHLHIPTAHKETFIRFVRGSFVPSFLAPQDDLPGAQSTPDRFKVLSRLDPLPEQELFGVAQRQQQIISKLETVERPFLISIEGLGGLGKTSLAHTTVHHFLNSNRFADIAWVSAKQEAYITGRGIQPTQKPALTTDTLIDLLLIQLADGPYPVGDPNARRLFLLRLLKQKPCLIVVDNLETAVDTHTLLPLLRTLANPSKFLITSRLSLQAESDVACLSLSELTEADALAFLRYEAKAQHVQPLLNGGEAALRHIYQAVGGNPLALKLIIGQAHFLPLGTILANLQRQRASAPNEFYAYVYWQSWQMLEANGRTLLLNLPLVPNGTFAQLQTASQLPLQPLQQALASLRQLSLVEVGGDLHQPRYRLHRLTETFVMNELLHWQQRPFASVEVPEETAVFQQSIQTMLTHWHENTAVKTVDVNTLDAEREGILKAIQLGLHLPTAWPAIRELVFALTPYMERRGHWQLWQKTLAEALAMARQQEDVAGEVRVLGVYGRILQRQNKISEVVATYRRMIRLARQTGNEIETARACSNLGFALIARKQWWRAEQLCCHALAIFNAHAYPHGQAHTHNHLGILFHKQQQWAAAKTHLQTACQIWQANEDWYGLLYGLQNLGYLHNDMNEPEEALHYLQNAENYSKQVGEQGERPNIYLNMAVAHQKAGAATQAEQLARQAEAVYQQQGNLRGVCLAWEHLATIYQQQNNPAKADQYRQAAEDGLKNLITV
;
A
#
# COMPACT_ATOMS: atom_id res chain seq x y z
N MET A 1 18.45 18.69 1.42
CA MET A 1 18.49 19.76 2.45
C MET A 1 17.07 19.95 2.94
N ALA A 2 16.80 19.73 4.24
CA ALA A 2 15.51 20.09 4.81
C ALA A 2 15.29 21.59 4.59
N GLN A 3 14.21 21.97 3.91
CA GLN A 3 13.82 23.38 3.81
C GLN A 3 13.66 23.89 5.24
N MET A 4 14.50 24.85 5.63
CA MET A 4 14.30 25.59 6.87
C MET A 4 12.91 26.24 6.78
N LEU A 5 11.99 25.80 7.63
CA LEU A 5 10.65 26.38 7.73
C LEU A 5 10.78 27.85 8.10
N SER A 6 10.17 28.70 7.28
CA SER A 6 10.06 30.13 7.53
C SER A 6 9.24 30.37 8.81
N ALA A 7 9.38 31.53 9.46
CA ALA A 7 8.63 31.81 10.66
C ALA A 7 7.12 31.89 10.39
N GLY A 8 6.75 32.38 9.20
CA GLY A 8 5.38 32.41 8.73
C GLY A 8 4.79 31.00 8.55
N ASP A 9 5.54 30.10 7.92
CA ASP A 9 5.09 28.71 7.68
C ASP A 9 5.00 27.90 8.97
N TRP A 10 5.91 28.14 9.92
CA TRP A 10 5.85 27.51 11.23
C TRP A 10 4.59 27.91 12.01
N VAL A 11 4.28 29.22 12.04
CA VAL A 11 3.06 29.74 12.70
C VAL A 11 1.80 29.17 12.05
N ARG A 12 1.80 29.04 10.70
CA ARG A 12 0.70 28.43 9.96
C ARG A 12 0.48 26.97 10.32
N GLN A 13 1.55 26.16 10.29
CA GLN A 13 1.49 24.74 10.63
C GLN A 13 1.04 24.51 12.08
N ARG A 14 1.57 25.27 13.04
CA ARG A 14 1.18 25.15 14.44
C ARG A 14 -0.27 25.57 14.68
N ARG A 15 -0.74 26.63 14.01
CA ARG A 15 -2.16 27.05 14.06
C ARG A 15 -3.08 25.95 13.51
N GLU A 16 -2.71 25.35 12.38
CA GLU A 16 -3.47 24.26 11.74
C GLU A 16 -3.49 22.99 12.60
N ALA A 17 -2.36 22.64 13.22
CA ALA A 17 -2.28 21.53 14.17
C ALA A 17 -3.18 21.72 15.41
N LEU A 18 -3.42 22.98 15.82
CA LEU A 18 -4.34 23.33 16.91
C LEU A 18 -5.80 23.49 16.44
N GLY A 19 -6.10 23.26 15.16
CA GLY A 19 -7.45 23.40 14.60
C GLY A 19 -7.97 24.84 14.56
N LEU A 20 -7.10 25.84 14.71
CA LEU A 20 -7.51 27.25 14.76
C LEU A 20 -7.62 27.83 13.34
N THR A 21 -8.71 28.51 13.02
CA THR A 21 -8.79 29.33 11.80
C THR A 21 -8.00 30.64 11.98
N ARG A 22 -7.59 31.30 10.88
CA ARG A 22 -6.95 32.62 10.95
C ARG A 22 -7.82 33.65 11.69
N LYS A 23 -9.14 33.55 11.52
CA LYS A 23 -10.11 34.42 12.20
C LYS A 23 -10.14 34.14 13.71
N ALA A 24 -10.22 32.87 14.11
CA ALA A 24 -10.21 32.48 15.52
C ALA A 24 -8.92 32.88 16.24
N LEU A 25 -7.75 32.69 15.62
CA LEU A 25 -6.47 33.12 16.20
C LEU A 25 -6.38 34.67 16.31
N ALA A 26 -6.91 35.38 15.32
CA ALA A 26 -6.92 36.84 15.33
C ALA A 26 -7.81 37.41 16.45
N GLU A 27 -8.95 36.79 16.71
CA GLU A 27 -9.85 37.13 17.83
C GLU A 27 -9.16 36.90 19.18
N LEU A 28 -8.46 35.78 19.36
CA LEU A 28 -7.70 35.48 20.59
C LEU A 28 -6.57 36.49 20.87
N ILE A 29 -5.93 36.99 19.82
CA ILE A 29 -4.80 37.92 19.91
C ILE A 29 -5.27 39.40 19.86
N ALA A 30 -6.58 39.63 19.71
CA ALA A 30 -7.17 40.96 19.52
C ALA A 30 -6.54 41.75 18.35
N CYS A 31 -6.37 41.09 17.19
CA CYS A 31 -5.89 41.73 15.96
C CYS A 31 -6.77 41.38 14.75
N SER A 32 -6.51 41.98 13.59
CA SER A 32 -7.27 41.67 12.38
C SER A 32 -6.85 40.32 11.78
N PRO A 33 -7.76 39.53 11.16
CA PRO A 33 -7.40 38.30 10.44
C PRO A 33 -6.37 38.52 9.33
N ASP A 34 -6.39 39.70 8.72
CA ASP A 34 -5.40 40.13 7.73
C ASP A 34 -3.99 40.30 8.35
N THR A 35 -3.89 40.67 9.62
CA THR A 35 -2.61 40.72 10.35
C THR A 35 -2.02 39.33 10.51
N ILE A 36 -2.82 38.32 10.88
CA ILE A 36 -2.36 36.91 10.96
C ILE A 36 -1.96 36.40 9.58
N LYS A 37 -2.75 36.69 8.53
CA LYS A 37 -2.42 36.33 7.14
C LYS A 37 -1.08 36.94 6.70
N LYS A 38 -0.81 38.20 7.05
CA LYS A 38 0.45 38.88 6.72
C LYS A 38 1.64 38.36 7.53
N VAL A 39 1.43 37.93 8.78
CA VAL A 39 2.47 37.28 9.58
C VAL A 39 2.81 35.88 9.02
N GLU A 40 1.80 35.07 8.68
CA GLU A 40 2.00 33.74 8.07
C GLU A 40 2.56 33.79 6.66
N GLY A 41 2.31 34.87 5.91
CA GLY A 41 2.87 35.11 4.59
C GLY A 41 4.18 35.89 4.61
N GLU A 42 4.72 36.17 5.81
CA GLU A 42 5.93 36.97 6.05
C GLU A 42 5.93 38.39 5.45
N LEU A 43 4.75 38.87 5.04
CA LEU A 43 4.51 40.23 4.55
C LEU A 43 4.55 41.27 5.69
N ARG A 44 4.50 40.84 6.96
CA ARG A 44 4.57 41.71 8.13
C ARG A 44 5.21 41.00 9.33
N ARG A 45 6.21 41.63 9.94
CA ARG A 45 6.80 41.17 11.22
C ARG A 45 5.92 41.62 12.40
N PRO A 46 5.55 40.73 13.34
CA PRO A 46 4.73 41.11 14.48
C PRO A 46 5.50 41.98 15.50
N SER A 47 4.78 42.81 16.24
CA SER A 47 5.34 43.54 17.39
C SER A 47 5.68 42.57 18.53
N HIS A 48 6.47 43.02 19.51
CA HIS A 48 6.76 42.19 20.70
C HIS A 48 5.48 41.71 21.39
N GLN A 49 4.48 42.59 21.52
CA GLN A 49 3.20 42.29 22.14
C GLN A 49 2.44 41.20 21.36
N ILE A 50 2.34 41.31 20.02
CA ILE A 50 1.68 40.31 19.18
C ILE A 50 2.44 38.98 19.19
N ALA A 51 3.78 39.00 19.16
CA ALA A 51 4.59 37.80 19.24
C ALA A 51 4.44 37.07 20.59
N THR A 52 4.27 37.81 21.68
CA THR A 52 4.02 37.24 23.02
C THR A 52 2.66 36.57 23.09
N LEU A 53 1.63 37.22 22.55
CA LEU A 53 0.27 36.66 22.46
C LEU A 53 0.22 35.44 21.53
N LEU A 54 0.95 35.46 20.41
CA LEU A 54 1.13 34.29 19.54
C LEU A 54 1.76 33.14 20.33
N ALA A 55 2.82 33.39 21.11
CA ALA A 55 3.48 32.36 21.90
C ALA A 55 2.53 31.71 22.92
N GLN A 56 1.64 32.52 23.51
CA GLN A 56 0.65 32.05 24.46
C GLN A 56 -0.44 31.19 23.80
N HIS A 57 -1.04 31.69 22.72
CA HIS A 57 -2.18 31.02 22.07
C HIS A 57 -1.79 29.90 21.10
N LEU A 58 -0.52 29.80 20.73
CA LEU A 58 0.04 28.65 20.01
C LEU A 58 0.64 27.59 20.94
N HIS A 59 0.42 27.74 22.26
CA HIS A 59 0.88 26.83 23.30
C HIS A 59 2.39 26.57 23.25
N ILE A 60 3.19 27.63 23.17
CA ILE A 60 4.65 27.53 23.26
C ILE A 60 5.05 27.32 24.73
N PRO A 61 5.82 26.27 25.06
CA PRO A 61 6.30 26.02 26.41
C PRO A 61 7.03 27.25 26.98
N THR A 62 6.88 27.49 28.28
CA THR A 62 7.42 28.69 28.95
C THR A 62 8.94 28.84 28.75
N ALA A 63 9.67 27.72 28.70
CA ALA A 63 11.11 27.67 28.43
C ALA A 63 11.52 28.14 27.02
N HIS A 64 10.58 28.18 26.07
CA HIS A 64 10.85 28.48 24.66
C HIS A 64 10.16 29.75 24.16
N LYS A 65 9.37 30.43 24.99
CA LYS A 65 8.63 31.65 24.61
C LYS A 65 9.55 32.76 24.09
N GLU A 66 10.67 33.00 24.76
CA GLU A 66 11.60 34.07 24.37
C GLU A 66 12.32 33.78 23.04
N THR A 67 12.70 32.52 22.83
CA THR A 67 13.26 32.05 21.55
C THR A 67 12.26 32.16 20.42
N PHE A 68 11.00 31.77 20.66
CA PHE A 68 9.91 31.89 19.69
C PHE A 68 9.62 33.36 19.34
N ILE A 69 9.57 34.26 20.33
CA ILE A 69 9.36 35.70 20.10
C ILE A 69 10.48 36.27 19.21
N ARG A 70 11.74 35.87 19.42
CA ARG A 70 12.87 36.28 18.57
C ARG A 70 12.81 35.69 17.16
N PHE A 71 12.35 34.44 17.03
CA PHE A 71 12.16 33.74 15.76
C PHE A 71 11.10 34.40 14.89
N VAL A 72 9.89 34.61 15.40
CA VAL A 72 8.77 35.19 14.60
C VAL A 72 9.00 36.66 14.28
N ARG A 73 9.86 37.35 15.02
CA ARG A 73 10.29 38.73 14.73
C ARG A 73 11.48 38.82 13.77
N GLY A 74 11.99 37.69 13.27
CA GLY A 74 13.01 37.62 12.23
C GLY A 74 14.43 37.92 12.71
N SER A 75 14.76 37.63 13.97
CA SER A 75 16.07 37.92 14.58
C SER A 75 16.93 36.67 14.85
N PHE A 76 16.41 35.46 14.60
CA PHE A 76 17.05 34.19 14.95
C PHE A 76 16.35 33.02 14.24
N VAL A 77 17.05 31.92 13.92
CA VAL A 77 16.46 30.65 13.44
C VAL A 77 16.83 29.54 14.44
N PRO A 78 15.89 29.00 15.25
CA PRO A 78 16.18 27.96 16.22
C PRO A 78 16.24 26.57 15.59
N SER A 79 17.21 25.75 16.02
CA SER A 79 17.46 24.38 15.56
C SER A 79 16.55 23.30 16.18
N PHE A 80 15.66 23.67 17.11
CA PHE A 80 14.94 22.71 17.97
C PHE A 80 13.41 22.90 18.03
N LEU A 81 12.84 23.86 17.29
CA LEU A 81 11.37 24.03 17.25
C LEU A 81 10.78 23.28 16.05
N ALA A 82 10.81 21.95 16.06
CA ALA A 82 9.88 21.19 15.24
C ALA A 82 8.49 21.28 15.92
N PRO A 83 7.37 21.48 15.20
CA PRO A 83 6.03 21.57 15.81
C PRO A 83 5.55 20.32 16.57
N GLN A 84 6.37 19.27 16.65
CA GLN A 84 6.06 17.97 17.25
C GLN A 84 6.85 17.64 18.52
N ASP A 85 7.88 18.43 18.87
CA ASP A 85 8.66 18.16 20.07
C ASP A 85 8.02 18.87 21.29
N ASP A 86 7.84 18.09 22.36
CA ASP A 86 7.36 18.44 23.69
C ASP A 86 5.84 18.39 23.97
N LEU A 87 5.32 17.16 24.12
CA LEU A 87 4.37 16.83 25.19
C LEU A 87 4.69 15.43 25.77
N PRO A 88 5.12 15.30 27.04
CA PRO A 88 5.25 14.01 27.70
C PRO A 88 3.87 13.49 28.15
N GLY A 89 3.48 12.30 27.68
CA GLY A 89 2.49 11.46 28.37
C GLY A 89 1.03 11.50 27.89
N ALA A 90 0.72 11.90 26.66
CA ALA A 90 -0.63 11.70 26.12
C ALA A 90 -0.75 10.31 25.48
N GLN A 91 -1.70 9.50 25.94
CA GLN A 91 -2.14 8.29 25.24
C GLN A 91 -2.42 8.65 23.78
N SER A 92 -1.72 7.99 22.86
CA SER A 92 -1.75 8.29 21.43
C SER A 92 -3.17 8.13 20.88
N THR A 93 -3.79 9.21 20.43
CA THR A 93 -4.92 9.13 19.50
C THR A 93 -4.45 8.53 18.17
N PRO A 94 -5.31 7.81 17.42
CA PRO A 94 -4.95 7.33 16.09
C PRO A 94 -4.48 8.49 15.22
N ASP A 95 -3.41 8.29 14.44
CA ASP A 95 -3.02 9.28 13.43
C ASP A 95 -4.14 9.36 12.39
N ARG A 96 -4.97 10.40 12.55
CA ARG A 96 -6.17 10.62 11.75
C ARG A 96 -5.84 10.71 10.26
N PHE A 97 -4.71 11.29 9.88
CA PHE A 97 -4.33 11.39 8.48
C PHE A 97 -3.97 10.01 7.92
N LYS A 98 -3.17 9.24 8.67
CA LYS A 98 -2.76 7.87 8.33
C LYS A 98 -3.94 6.91 8.21
N VAL A 99 -4.95 7.02 9.08
CA VAL A 99 -6.15 6.17 9.01
C VAL A 99 -7.10 6.63 7.89
N LEU A 100 -7.37 7.94 7.77
CA LEU A 100 -8.25 8.46 6.72
C LEU A 100 -7.71 8.28 5.31
N SER A 101 -6.39 8.24 5.11
CA SER A 101 -5.80 7.95 3.80
C SER A 101 -6.00 6.50 3.35
N ARG A 102 -6.46 5.62 4.24
CA ARG A 102 -6.68 4.18 4.00
C ARG A 102 -8.15 3.80 3.99
N LEU A 103 -8.97 4.62 4.62
CA LEU A 103 -10.42 4.49 4.61
C LEU A 103 -10.96 5.12 3.33
N ASP A 104 -12.07 4.59 2.84
CA ASP A 104 -12.82 5.29 1.82
C ASP A 104 -13.30 6.64 2.37
N PRO A 105 -13.51 7.67 1.54
CA PRO A 105 -14.16 8.88 2.01
C PRO A 105 -15.50 8.50 2.65
N LEU A 106 -15.82 9.14 3.79
CA LEU A 106 -17.11 8.99 4.46
C LEU A 106 -18.22 9.03 3.40
N PRO A 107 -19.12 8.03 3.34
CA PRO A 107 -20.30 8.20 2.53
C PRO A 107 -20.97 9.48 3.01
N GLU A 108 -21.17 10.47 2.12
CA GLU A 108 -21.93 11.70 2.40
C GLU A 108 -23.42 11.42 2.73
N GLN A 109 -23.75 10.17 3.01
CA GLN A 109 -25.09 9.63 3.09
C GLN A 109 -25.45 9.39 4.54
N GLU A 110 -26.59 9.97 4.91
CA GLU A 110 -27.30 9.67 6.14
C GLU A 110 -27.57 8.15 6.23
N LEU A 111 -27.31 7.56 7.40
CA LEU A 111 -27.60 6.16 7.66
C LEU A 111 -29.02 6.02 8.22
N PHE A 112 -29.84 5.17 7.59
CA PHE A 112 -31.24 4.95 7.97
C PHE A 112 -31.41 3.61 8.67
N GLY A 113 -32.30 3.53 9.67
CA GLY A 113 -32.67 2.28 10.35
C GLY A 113 -31.59 1.59 11.20
N VAL A 114 -30.35 2.11 11.25
CA VAL A 114 -29.21 1.44 11.89
C VAL A 114 -28.70 2.12 13.17
N ALA A 115 -29.29 3.25 13.59
CA ALA A 115 -28.83 4.02 14.75
C ALA A 115 -28.71 3.17 16.04
N GLN A 116 -29.73 2.36 16.34
CA GLN A 116 -29.71 1.46 17.50
C GLN A 116 -28.60 0.41 17.40
N ARG A 117 -28.36 -0.14 16.20
CA ARG A 117 -27.30 -1.14 15.97
C ARG A 117 -25.93 -0.51 16.09
N GLN A 118 -25.75 0.70 15.55
CA GLN A 118 -24.52 1.46 15.69
C GLN A 118 -24.18 1.71 17.16
N GLN A 119 -25.15 2.13 17.97
CA GLN A 119 -24.95 2.35 19.40
C GLN A 119 -24.61 1.05 20.15
N GLN A 120 -25.19 -0.08 19.76
CA GLN A 120 -24.81 -1.40 20.30
C GLN A 120 -23.38 -1.80 19.92
N ILE A 121 -22.91 -1.48 18.72
CA ILE A 121 -21.52 -1.73 18.30
C ILE A 121 -20.57 -0.83 19.08
N ILE A 122 -20.86 0.48 19.15
CA ILE A 122 -20.04 1.47 19.86
C ILE A 122 -19.89 1.09 21.33
N SER A 123 -20.99 0.84 22.03
CA SER A 123 -20.95 0.44 23.45
C SER A 123 -20.12 -0.83 23.69
N LYS A 124 -20.18 -1.82 22.80
CA LYS A 124 -19.33 -3.02 22.88
C LYS A 124 -17.86 -2.73 22.60
N LEU A 125 -17.55 -1.82 21.68
CA LEU A 125 -16.17 -1.43 21.35
C LEU A 125 -15.53 -0.53 22.42
N GLU A 126 -16.32 0.30 23.10
CA GLU A 126 -15.87 1.17 24.19
C GLU A 126 -15.35 0.38 25.39
N THR A 127 -16.01 -0.73 25.74
CA THR A 127 -15.58 -1.59 26.86
C THR A 127 -14.17 -2.16 26.64
N VAL A 128 -13.39 -2.31 27.72
CA VAL A 128 -12.07 -2.98 27.68
C VAL A 128 -12.22 -4.50 27.73
N GLU A 129 -13.31 -4.99 28.32
CA GLU A 129 -13.60 -6.41 28.48
C GLU A 129 -14.22 -7.03 27.22
N ARG A 130 -14.53 -8.34 27.30
CA ARG A 130 -15.24 -9.07 26.25
C ARG A 130 -16.59 -8.40 25.92
N PRO A 131 -17.06 -8.48 24.68
CA PRO A 131 -16.51 -9.25 23.55
C PRO A 131 -15.34 -8.53 22.86
N PHE A 132 -14.32 -9.27 22.44
CA PHE A 132 -13.21 -8.72 21.63
C PHE A 132 -13.46 -8.82 20.13
N LEU A 133 -14.31 -9.75 19.71
CA LEU A 133 -14.74 -9.95 18.33
C LEU A 133 -16.22 -9.57 18.24
N ILE A 134 -16.56 -8.66 17.34
CA ILE A 134 -17.92 -8.20 17.09
C ILE A 134 -18.19 -8.40 15.61
N SER A 135 -19.28 -9.09 15.27
CA SER A 135 -19.65 -9.39 13.89
C SER A 135 -20.93 -8.66 13.49
N ILE A 136 -20.88 -7.93 12.38
CA ILE A 136 -22.04 -7.35 11.70
C ILE A 136 -22.45 -8.34 10.60
N GLU A 137 -23.60 -8.98 10.76
CA GLU A 137 -24.08 -10.05 9.89
C GLU A 137 -25.25 -9.58 9.02
N GLY A 138 -25.38 -10.08 7.79
CA GLY A 138 -26.55 -9.80 6.96
C GLY A 138 -26.31 -10.02 5.47
N LEU A 139 -27.38 -9.93 4.67
CA LEU A 139 -27.30 -10.08 3.20
C LEU A 139 -26.45 -8.96 2.54
N GLY A 140 -26.05 -9.18 1.28
CA GLY A 140 -25.30 -8.19 0.50
C GLY A 140 -26.11 -6.91 0.23
N GLY A 141 -25.47 -5.75 0.23
CA GLY A 141 -26.13 -4.47 -0.06
C GLY A 141 -26.89 -3.81 1.11
N LEU A 142 -26.95 -4.45 2.29
CA LEU A 142 -27.59 -3.89 3.50
C LEU A 142 -26.80 -2.77 4.22
N GLY A 143 -25.64 -2.37 3.71
CA GLY A 143 -24.84 -1.30 4.32
C GLY A 143 -23.94 -1.71 5.49
N LYS A 144 -23.61 -3.01 5.63
CA LYS A 144 -22.68 -3.51 6.69
C LYS A 144 -21.35 -2.74 6.70
N THR A 145 -20.73 -2.59 5.53
CA THR A 145 -19.49 -1.85 5.33
C THR A 145 -19.66 -0.37 5.70
N SER A 146 -20.76 0.26 5.30
CA SER A 146 -21.08 1.66 5.67
C SER A 146 -21.27 1.84 7.18
N LEU A 147 -21.89 0.87 7.86
CA LEU A 147 -22.04 0.87 9.32
C LEU A 147 -20.69 0.68 10.03
N ALA A 148 -19.85 -0.23 9.54
CA ALA A 148 -18.49 -0.39 10.06
C ALA A 148 -17.66 0.89 9.85
N HIS A 149 -17.78 1.53 8.70
CA HIS A 149 -17.09 2.77 8.36
C HIS A 149 -17.47 3.92 9.31
N THR A 150 -18.77 4.18 9.48
CA THR A 150 -19.26 5.22 10.40
C THR A 150 -18.89 4.92 11.86
N THR A 151 -18.85 3.65 12.25
CA THR A 151 -18.34 3.22 13.56
C THR A 151 -16.85 3.56 13.72
N VAL A 152 -16.01 3.26 12.72
CA VAL A 152 -14.59 3.64 12.75
C VAL A 152 -14.42 5.15 12.86
N HIS A 153 -15.19 5.93 12.10
CA HIS A 153 -15.16 7.40 12.17
C HIS A 153 -15.53 7.96 13.54
N HIS A 154 -16.43 7.30 14.27
CA HIS A 154 -16.71 7.66 15.65
C HIS A 154 -15.45 7.52 16.53
N PHE A 155 -14.71 6.42 16.39
CA PHE A 155 -13.51 6.15 17.19
C PHE A 155 -12.26 6.94 16.75
N LEU A 156 -12.23 7.52 15.54
CA LEU A 156 -11.13 8.41 15.11
C LEU A 156 -10.94 9.63 16.01
N ASN A 157 -12.01 10.12 16.64
CA ASN A 157 -11.95 11.27 17.56
C ASN A 157 -11.93 10.84 19.03
N SER A 158 -11.75 9.54 19.30
CA SER A 158 -11.72 8.97 20.64
C SER A 158 -10.30 8.55 21.02
N ASN A 159 -9.99 8.56 22.32
CA ASN A 159 -8.72 8.02 22.84
C ASN A 159 -8.79 6.51 23.15
N ARG A 160 -9.84 5.80 22.68
CA ARG A 160 -10.08 4.41 23.05
C ARG A 160 -9.10 3.45 22.38
N PHE A 161 -8.73 3.72 21.13
CA PHE A 161 -7.81 2.90 20.35
C PHE A 161 -6.62 3.78 19.94
N ALA A 162 -5.41 3.21 20.00
CA ALA A 162 -4.18 3.87 19.62
C ALA A 162 -3.96 3.89 18.10
N ASP A 163 -4.52 2.92 17.37
CA ASP A 163 -4.47 2.85 15.91
C ASP A 163 -5.68 2.08 15.37
N ILE A 164 -5.99 2.26 14.09
CA ILE A 164 -7.10 1.60 13.41
C ILE A 164 -6.61 1.04 12.06
N ALA A 165 -6.94 -0.23 11.78
CA ALA A 165 -6.68 -0.85 10.48
C ALA A 165 -7.94 -1.43 9.85
N TRP A 166 -7.96 -1.47 8.52
CA TRP A 166 -9.06 -2.00 7.73
C TRP A 166 -8.55 -3.01 6.70
N VAL A 167 -9.00 -4.26 6.79
CA VAL A 167 -8.68 -5.30 5.83
C VAL A 167 -9.97 -5.82 5.21
N SER A 168 -10.01 -5.90 3.89
CA SER A 168 -11.15 -6.45 3.18
C SER A 168 -10.84 -7.87 2.69
N ALA A 169 -11.56 -8.85 3.21
CA ALA A 169 -11.53 -10.26 2.81
C ALA A 169 -12.38 -10.47 1.53
N LYS A 170 -12.11 -9.75 0.45
CA LYS A 170 -12.98 -9.77 -0.74
C LYS A 170 -12.80 -11.06 -1.54
N GLN A 171 -13.76 -11.99 -1.51
CA GLN A 171 -13.91 -12.99 -2.59
C GLN A 171 -14.54 -12.30 -3.78
N GLU A 172 -14.17 -12.76 -4.95
CA GLU A 172 -14.99 -12.56 -6.12
C GLU A 172 -16.34 -13.26 -5.85
N ALA A 173 -17.39 -12.50 -5.71
CA ALA A 173 -18.74 -12.99 -5.99
C ALA A 173 -19.02 -12.53 -7.40
N TYR A 174 -19.71 -13.32 -8.21
CA TYR A 174 -20.13 -12.90 -9.53
C TYR A 174 -21.64 -12.86 -9.61
N ILE A 175 -22.13 -11.82 -10.27
CA ILE A 175 -23.51 -11.80 -10.74
C ILE A 175 -23.54 -12.80 -11.88
N THR A 176 -24.49 -13.73 -11.80
CA THR A 176 -24.82 -14.65 -12.88
C THR A 176 -26.23 -14.35 -13.35
N GLY A 177 -26.58 -14.83 -14.54
CA GLY A 177 -27.97 -15.02 -14.93
C GLY A 177 -28.82 -15.68 -13.83
N ARG A 178 -28.25 -16.50 -12.92
CA ARG A 178 -28.94 -17.19 -11.81
C ARG A 178 -28.83 -16.49 -10.44
N GLY A 179 -28.33 -15.25 -10.38
CA GLY A 179 -28.13 -14.49 -9.14
C GLY A 179 -26.67 -14.30 -8.71
N ILE A 180 -26.47 -13.74 -7.51
CA ILE A 180 -25.13 -13.49 -6.95
C ILE A 180 -24.57 -14.82 -6.40
N GLN A 181 -23.51 -15.34 -7.02
CA GLN A 181 -22.86 -16.57 -6.59
C GLN A 181 -21.44 -16.31 -6.06
N PRO A 182 -21.01 -16.97 -4.96
CA PRO A 182 -19.64 -16.90 -4.49
C PRO A 182 -18.71 -17.71 -5.40
N THR A 183 -17.48 -17.24 -5.64
CA THR A 183 -16.44 -18.05 -6.29
C THR A 183 -15.88 -19.13 -5.35
N GLN A 184 -15.26 -20.17 -5.91
CA GLN A 184 -14.63 -21.25 -5.13
C GLN A 184 -13.22 -20.92 -4.61
N LYS A 185 -12.62 -19.79 -5.03
CA LYS A 185 -11.27 -19.40 -4.60
C LYS A 185 -11.33 -18.64 -3.28
N PRO A 186 -10.54 -19.00 -2.25
CA PRO A 186 -10.55 -18.28 -0.99
C PRO A 186 -10.05 -16.85 -1.15
N ALA A 187 -10.78 -15.90 -0.56
CA ALA A 187 -10.52 -14.46 -0.66
C ALA A 187 -9.33 -13.97 0.15
N LEU A 188 -9.16 -14.56 1.34
CA LEU A 188 -8.24 -14.12 2.36
C LEU A 188 -7.73 -15.34 3.12
N THR A 189 -6.41 -15.48 3.15
CA THR A 189 -5.71 -16.47 3.99
C THR A 189 -5.18 -15.79 5.25
N THR A 190 -4.84 -16.59 6.26
CA THR A 190 -4.17 -16.12 7.49
C THR A 190 -2.93 -15.27 7.17
N ASP A 191 -2.07 -15.75 6.27
CA ASP A 191 -0.83 -15.04 5.93
C ASP A 191 -1.11 -13.69 5.25
N THR A 192 -2.05 -13.65 4.30
CA THR A 192 -2.41 -12.40 3.61
C THR A 192 -3.06 -11.40 4.56
N LEU A 193 -3.90 -11.84 5.51
CA LEU A 193 -4.45 -10.95 6.54
C LEU A 193 -3.33 -10.34 7.39
N ILE A 194 -2.38 -11.16 7.83
CA ILE A 194 -1.25 -10.69 8.64
C ILE A 194 -0.46 -9.64 7.86
N ASP A 195 -0.13 -9.89 6.59
CA ASP A 195 0.59 -8.94 5.74
C ASP A 195 -0.14 -7.60 5.61
N LEU A 196 -1.44 -7.64 5.33
CA LEU A 196 -2.25 -6.42 5.15
C LEU A 196 -2.37 -5.62 6.45
N LEU A 197 -2.45 -6.28 7.61
CA LEU A 197 -2.45 -5.61 8.91
C LEU A 197 -1.09 -5.01 9.24
N LEU A 198 0.00 -5.73 8.94
CA LEU A 198 1.36 -5.24 9.15
C LEU A 198 1.65 -4.00 8.29
N ILE A 199 1.24 -4.00 7.02
CA ILE A 199 1.35 -2.84 6.13
C ILE A 199 0.68 -1.58 6.73
N GLN A 200 -0.41 -1.75 7.47
CA GLN A 200 -1.16 -0.64 8.04
C GLN A 200 -0.67 -0.21 9.42
N LEU A 201 -0.51 -1.17 10.33
CA LEU A 201 -0.32 -0.89 11.75
C LEU A 201 1.14 -0.72 12.15
N ALA A 202 2.07 -1.29 11.37
CA ALA A 202 3.48 -1.13 11.65
C ALA A 202 3.89 0.33 11.36
N ASP A 203 4.43 1.01 12.37
CA ASP A 203 4.98 2.37 12.25
C ASP A 203 6.38 2.36 11.60
N GLY A 204 6.67 1.28 10.87
CA GLY A 204 7.99 0.87 10.44
C GLY A 204 7.95 -0.41 9.60
N PRO A 205 9.00 -0.82 8.86
CA PRO A 205 8.92 -2.14 8.24
C PRO A 205 8.73 -3.28 9.24
N TYR A 206 8.52 -4.47 8.72
CA TYR A 206 8.11 -5.65 9.47
C TYR A 206 8.78 -6.86 8.82
N PRO A 207 8.86 -8.02 9.48
CA PRO A 207 9.49 -9.19 8.91
C PRO A 207 8.85 -9.55 7.56
N VAL A 208 9.64 -9.77 6.51
CA VAL A 208 9.12 -10.16 5.18
C VAL A 208 9.64 -11.55 4.83
N GLY A 209 8.75 -12.42 4.38
CA GLY A 209 9.08 -13.76 3.88
C GLY A 209 8.79 -14.89 4.86
N ASP A 210 9.05 -14.70 6.17
CA ASP A 210 8.75 -15.70 7.19
C ASP A 210 7.32 -15.54 7.78
N PRO A 211 6.40 -16.51 7.60
CA PRO A 211 5.03 -16.44 8.12
C PRO A 211 4.91 -16.28 9.64
N ASN A 212 5.68 -17.00 10.46
CA ASN A 212 5.48 -16.92 11.91
C ASN A 212 6.17 -15.69 12.54
N ALA A 213 7.32 -15.23 12.03
CA ALA A 213 7.89 -13.96 12.48
C ALA A 213 6.91 -12.79 12.24
N ARG A 214 6.24 -12.78 11.08
CA ARG A 214 5.17 -11.81 10.78
C ARG A 214 4.02 -11.91 11.78
N ARG A 215 3.54 -13.12 12.04
CA ARG A 215 2.46 -13.38 13.01
C ARG A 215 2.82 -12.91 14.43
N LEU A 216 4.02 -13.25 14.90
CA LEU A 216 4.52 -12.88 16.23
C LEU A 216 4.72 -11.36 16.36
N PHE A 217 5.22 -10.71 15.31
CA PHE A 217 5.36 -9.26 15.28
C PHE A 217 4.00 -8.58 15.38
N LEU A 218 3.04 -9.00 14.55
CA LEU A 218 1.67 -8.47 14.60
C LEU A 218 1.04 -8.72 15.96
N LEU A 219 1.21 -9.92 16.54
CA LEU A 219 0.73 -10.23 17.88
C LEU A 219 1.31 -9.26 18.91
N ARG A 220 2.63 -9.06 18.96
CA ARG A 220 3.26 -8.12 19.90
C ARG A 220 2.72 -6.71 19.73
N LEU A 221 2.57 -6.24 18.49
CA LEU A 221 2.04 -4.91 18.19
C LEU A 221 0.62 -4.74 18.76
N LEU A 222 -0.27 -5.70 18.50
CA LEU A 222 -1.66 -5.67 18.96
C LEU A 222 -1.84 -5.92 20.46
N LYS A 223 -0.82 -6.48 21.12
CA LYS A 223 -0.75 -6.61 22.58
C LYS A 223 -0.21 -5.37 23.28
N GLN A 224 0.70 -4.64 22.64
CA GLN A 224 1.31 -3.42 23.21
C GLN A 224 0.38 -2.22 23.21
N LYS A 225 -0.38 -2.02 22.13
CA LYS A 225 -1.32 -0.89 21.99
C LYS A 225 -2.72 -1.39 21.61
N PRO A 226 -3.81 -0.82 22.19
CA PRO A 226 -5.17 -1.21 21.84
C PRO A 226 -5.50 -0.70 20.43
N CYS A 227 -5.72 -1.60 19.47
CA CYS A 227 -6.12 -1.23 18.12
C CYS A 227 -7.57 -1.65 17.83
N LEU A 228 -8.24 -0.91 16.93
CA LEU A 228 -9.47 -1.36 16.29
C LEU A 228 -9.14 -1.92 14.90
N ILE A 229 -9.48 -3.18 14.66
CA ILE A 229 -9.26 -3.82 13.36
C ILE A 229 -10.60 -4.14 12.73
N VAL A 230 -10.84 -3.60 11.55
CA VAL A 230 -11.99 -3.98 10.73
C VAL A 230 -11.60 -5.09 9.76
N VAL A 231 -12.32 -6.20 9.79
CA VAL A 231 -12.21 -7.29 8.82
C VAL A 231 -13.51 -7.35 8.02
N ASP A 232 -13.51 -6.68 6.88
CA ASP A 232 -14.70 -6.49 6.05
C ASP A 232 -14.86 -7.65 5.05
N ASN A 233 -16.06 -8.24 4.96
CA ASN A 233 -16.46 -9.35 4.08
C ASN A 233 -15.86 -10.73 4.41
N LEU A 234 -15.77 -11.12 5.69
CA LEU A 234 -15.13 -12.36 6.16
C LEU A 234 -15.82 -13.66 5.69
N GLU A 235 -16.97 -13.59 5.04
CA GLU A 235 -17.75 -14.75 4.53
C GLU A 235 -16.99 -15.75 3.62
N THR A 236 -15.74 -15.46 3.28
CA THR A 236 -15.05 -16.02 2.11
C THR A 236 -13.59 -16.44 2.39
N ALA A 237 -13.24 -16.52 3.67
CA ALA A 237 -12.05 -17.17 4.18
C ALA A 237 -12.03 -18.67 3.82
N VAL A 238 -10.86 -19.23 3.47
CA VAL A 238 -10.64 -20.68 3.22
C VAL A 238 -11.23 -21.53 4.35
N ASP A 239 -11.16 -20.99 5.57
CA ASP A 239 -11.57 -21.65 6.80
C ASP A 239 -11.84 -20.55 7.84
N THR A 240 -13.10 -20.21 8.08
CA THR A 240 -13.46 -19.47 9.31
C THR A 240 -12.92 -20.19 10.56
N HIS A 241 -12.78 -21.52 10.49
CA HIS A 241 -12.15 -22.37 11.49
C HIS A 241 -10.64 -22.11 11.72
N THR A 242 -9.91 -21.49 10.78
CA THR A 242 -8.49 -21.14 10.98
C THR A 242 -8.29 -19.65 11.26
N LEU A 243 -9.10 -18.79 10.63
CA LEU A 243 -9.02 -17.34 10.81
C LEU A 243 -9.56 -16.86 12.16
N LEU A 244 -10.70 -17.38 12.64
CA LEU A 244 -11.23 -16.97 13.96
C LEU A 244 -10.26 -17.29 15.12
N PRO A 245 -9.62 -18.47 15.20
CA PRO A 245 -8.57 -18.73 16.19
C PRO A 245 -7.40 -17.75 16.14
N LEU A 246 -6.98 -17.33 14.94
CA LEU A 246 -5.96 -16.29 14.79
C LEU A 246 -6.44 -14.96 15.38
N LEU A 247 -7.63 -14.50 14.99
CA LEU A 247 -8.19 -13.23 15.49
C LEU A 247 -8.31 -13.25 17.01
N ARG A 248 -8.75 -14.37 17.60
CA ARG A 248 -8.78 -14.58 19.06
C ARG A 248 -7.40 -14.44 19.71
N THR A 249 -6.36 -14.97 19.06
CA THR A 249 -4.98 -14.87 19.56
C THR A 249 -4.50 -13.42 19.55
N LEU A 250 -4.82 -12.69 18.48
CA LEU A 250 -4.44 -11.28 18.27
C LEU A 250 -5.27 -10.29 19.12
N ALA A 251 -6.48 -10.67 19.52
CA ALA A 251 -7.40 -9.86 20.31
C ALA A 251 -6.92 -9.63 21.74
N ASN A 252 -7.47 -8.62 22.42
CA ASN A 252 -7.13 -8.19 23.78
C ASN A 252 -5.69 -7.66 23.93
N PRO A 253 -5.47 -6.35 24.10
CA PRO A 253 -6.47 -5.29 24.31
C PRO A 253 -7.14 -4.79 23.02
N SER A 254 -6.65 -5.24 21.85
CA SER A 254 -7.22 -4.91 20.54
C SER A 254 -8.57 -5.57 20.31
N LYS A 255 -9.46 -4.89 19.55
CA LYS A 255 -10.79 -5.40 19.19
C LYS A 255 -10.95 -5.53 17.68
N PHE A 256 -11.76 -6.50 17.27
CA PHE A 256 -12.05 -6.80 15.87
C PHE A 256 -13.53 -6.53 15.57
N LEU A 257 -13.78 -5.72 14.55
CA LEU A 257 -15.09 -5.52 13.95
C LEU A 257 -15.14 -6.25 12.62
N ILE A 258 -15.98 -7.27 12.52
CA ILE A 258 -16.08 -8.14 11.37
C ILE A 258 -17.36 -7.80 10.62
N THR A 259 -17.35 -7.75 9.29
CA THR A 259 -18.58 -7.78 8.50
C THR A 259 -18.65 -9.12 7.76
N SER A 260 -19.81 -9.78 7.79
CA SER A 260 -19.99 -11.07 7.12
C SER A 260 -21.40 -11.27 6.58
N ARG A 261 -21.54 -12.11 5.54
CA ARG A 261 -22.81 -12.72 5.12
C ARG A 261 -23.10 -14.04 5.83
N LEU A 262 -22.07 -14.72 6.34
CA LEU A 262 -22.23 -15.97 7.09
C LEU A 262 -22.59 -15.65 8.54
N SER A 263 -23.42 -16.49 9.15
CA SER A 263 -23.71 -16.36 10.57
C SER A 263 -22.62 -17.01 11.41
N LEU A 264 -22.09 -16.25 12.35
CA LEU A 264 -21.11 -16.69 13.35
C LEU A 264 -21.75 -16.94 14.72
N GLN A 265 -23.09 -17.07 14.78
CA GLN A 265 -23.84 -17.28 16.03
C GLN A 265 -23.44 -18.55 16.80
N ALA A 266 -22.84 -19.54 16.13
CA ALA A 266 -22.30 -20.74 16.78
C ALA A 266 -21.07 -20.46 17.65
N GLU A 267 -20.40 -19.31 17.46
CA GLU A 267 -19.18 -18.93 18.16
C GLU A 267 -19.52 -18.08 19.39
N SER A 268 -19.58 -18.71 20.57
CA SER A 268 -20.04 -18.08 21.83
C SER A 268 -19.26 -16.84 22.29
N ASP A 269 -18.04 -16.63 21.81
CA ASP A 269 -17.17 -15.50 22.15
C ASP A 269 -17.22 -14.33 21.14
N VAL A 270 -18.00 -14.48 20.06
CA VAL A 270 -18.24 -13.45 19.05
C VAL A 270 -19.60 -12.79 19.31
N ALA A 271 -19.61 -11.47 19.45
CA ALA A 271 -20.87 -10.73 19.56
C ALA A 271 -21.47 -10.49 18.17
N CYS A 272 -22.44 -11.31 17.79
CA CYS A 272 -23.14 -11.20 16.52
C CYS A 272 -24.28 -10.17 16.55
N LEU A 273 -24.28 -9.27 15.59
CA LEU A 273 -25.29 -8.23 15.39
C LEU A 273 -25.83 -8.37 13.97
N SER A 274 -27.06 -8.83 13.83
CA SER A 274 -27.71 -8.99 12.54
C SER A 274 -28.30 -7.67 12.03
N LEU A 275 -27.93 -7.30 10.81
CA LEU A 275 -28.57 -6.28 10.00
C LEU A 275 -29.65 -6.92 9.14
N SER A 276 -30.87 -6.45 9.32
CA SER A 276 -32.02 -6.76 8.48
C SER A 276 -32.14 -5.75 7.34
N GLU A 277 -33.03 -6.04 6.40
CA GLU A 277 -33.55 -5.02 5.50
C GLU A 277 -34.13 -3.83 6.28
N LEU A 278 -34.13 -2.66 5.64
CA LEU A 278 -34.78 -1.47 6.18
C LEU A 278 -36.28 -1.76 6.41
N THR A 279 -36.80 -1.25 7.52
CA THR A 279 -38.25 -1.22 7.75
C THR A 279 -38.91 -0.39 6.65
N GLU A 280 -40.21 -0.58 6.44
CA GLU A 280 -40.94 0.25 5.47
C GLU A 280 -40.76 1.74 5.75
N ALA A 281 -40.84 2.16 7.02
CA ALA A 281 -40.64 3.55 7.42
C ALA A 281 -39.24 4.07 7.07
N ASP A 282 -38.19 3.31 7.39
CA ASP A 282 -36.80 3.69 7.09
C ASP A 282 -36.50 3.67 5.59
N ALA A 283 -37.06 2.70 4.86
CA ALA A 283 -36.92 2.59 3.41
C ALA A 283 -37.61 3.77 2.70
N LEU A 284 -38.80 4.17 3.14
CA LEU A 284 -39.49 5.35 2.62
C LEU A 284 -38.71 6.64 2.92
N ALA A 285 -38.13 6.77 4.12
CA ALA A 285 -37.28 7.90 4.47
C ALA A 285 -36.01 7.95 3.60
N PHE A 286 -35.36 6.81 3.42
CA PHE A 286 -34.20 6.65 2.53
C PHE A 286 -34.54 7.00 1.07
N LEU A 287 -35.67 6.49 0.56
CA LEU A 287 -36.13 6.80 -0.80
C LEU A 287 -36.38 8.30 -0.98
N ARG A 288 -36.98 8.98 0.01
CA ARG A 288 -37.20 10.44 -0.03
C ARG A 288 -35.87 11.20 -0.01
N TYR A 289 -34.94 10.79 0.84
CA TYR A 289 -33.62 11.41 0.95
C TYR A 289 -32.85 11.31 -0.38
N GLU A 290 -32.75 10.10 -0.92
CA GLU A 290 -32.04 9.84 -2.19
C GLU A 290 -32.75 10.49 -3.39
N ALA A 291 -34.09 10.42 -3.48
CA ALA A 291 -34.83 11.09 -4.55
C ALA A 291 -34.65 12.61 -4.52
N LYS A 292 -34.55 13.22 -3.32
CA LYS A 292 -34.25 14.64 -3.16
C LYS A 292 -32.81 14.97 -3.56
N ALA A 293 -31.84 14.16 -3.11
CA ALA A 293 -30.42 14.34 -3.43
C ALA A 293 -30.14 14.20 -4.93
N GLN A 294 -30.86 13.30 -5.63
CA GLN A 294 -30.72 13.07 -7.06
C GLN A 294 -31.70 13.91 -7.92
N HIS A 295 -32.57 14.71 -7.30
CA HIS A 295 -33.59 15.53 -7.98
C HIS A 295 -34.58 14.73 -8.87
N VAL A 296 -35.02 13.55 -8.40
CA VAL A 296 -35.99 12.69 -9.13
C VAL A 296 -37.42 13.18 -8.90
N GLN A 297 -37.86 14.14 -9.72
CA GLN A 297 -39.20 14.76 -9.63
C GLN A 297 -40.37 13.76 -9.60
N PRO A 298 -40.40 12.68 -10.40
CA PRO A 298 -41.50 11.71 -10.34
C PRO A 298 -41.70 11.06 -8.97
N LEU A 299 -40.61 10.85 -8.21
CA LEU A 299 -40.67 10.28 -6.86
C LEU A 299 -41.02 11.32 -5.80
N LEU A 300 -40.56 12.57 -5.97
CA LEU A 300 -40.93 13.68 -5.10
C LEU A 300 -42.42 14.04 -5.23
N ASN A 301 -42.97 13.92 -6.44
CA ASN A 301 -44.36 14.24 -6.76
C ASN A 301 -45.33 13.05 -6.63
N GLY A 302 -44.82 11.82 -6.71
CA GLY A 302 -45.63 10.58 -6.71
C GLY A 302 -46.29 10.23 -5.36
N GLY A 303 -46.03 11.00 -4.31
CA GLY A 303 -46.61 10.79 -2.99
C GLY A 303 -46.15 9.49 -2.30
N GLU A 304 -46.67 9.25 -1.09
CA GLU A 304 -46.24 8.10 -0.27
C GLU A 304 -46.62 6.74 -0.87
N ALA A 305 -47.71 6.67 -1.64
CA ALA A 305 -48.18 5.45 -2.29
C ALA A 305 -47.17 4.91 -3.32
N ALA A 306 -46.56 5.78 -4.12
CA ALA A 306 -45.54 5.40 -5.09
C ALA A 306 -44.30 4.78 -4.41
N LEU A 307 -43.85 5.37 -3.29
CA LEU A 307 -42.71 4.87 -2.52
C LEU A 307 -43.01 3.51 -1.87
N ARG A 308 -44.23 3.31 -1.36
CA ARG A 308 -44.65 1.99 -0.84
C ARG A 308 -44.65 0.92 -1.92
N HIS A 309 -45.09 1.24 -3.15
CA HIS A 309 -45.05 0.27 -4.24
C HIS A 309 -43.60 -0.15 -4.60
N ILE A 310 -42.64 0.78 -4.52
CA ILE A 310 -41.21 0.44 -4.67
C ILE A 310 -40.77 -0.52 -3.57
N TYR A 311 -41.06 -0.19 -2.31
CA TYR A 311 -40.71 -1.04 -1.18
C TYR A 311 -41.33 -2.46 -1.31
N GLN A 312 -42.60 -2.54 -1.71
CA GLN A 312 -43.26 -3.82 -1.97
C GLN A 312 -42.59 -4.60 -3.11
N ALA A 313 -42.12 -3.91 -4.16
CA ALA A 313 -41.49 -4.53 -5.31
C ALA A 313 -40.07 -5.05 -5.03
N VAL A 314 -39.25 -4.32 -4.26
CA VAL A 314 -37.80 -4.61 -4.11
C VAL A 314 -37.34 -4.89 -2.68
N GLY A 315 -38.21 -4.74 -1.68
CA GLY A 315 -37.88 -4.89 -0.27
C GLY A 315 -37.11 -3.70 0.30
N GLY A 316 -36.54 -3.88 1.49
CA GLY A 316 -35.82 -2.83 2.22
C GLY A 316 -34.31 -2.81 1.95
N ASN A 317 -33.83 -3.38 0.84
CA ASN A 317 -32.39 -3.40 0.53
C ASN A 317 -31.93 -2.02 -0.01
N PRO A 318 -31.05 -1.28 0.70
CA PRO A 318 -30.66 0.09 0.31
C PRO A 318 -30.06 0.22 -1.09
N LEU A 319 -29.24 -0.76 -1.51
CA LEU A 319 -28.63 -0.72 -2.84
C LEU A 319 -29.66 -0.96 -3.95
N ALA A 320 -30.59 -1.90 -3.75
CA ALA A 320 -31.68 -2.13 -4.70
C ALA A 320 -32.55 -0.88 -4.84
N LEU A 321 -32.89 -0.24 -3.72
CA LEU A 321 -33.65 1.01 -3.69
C LEU A 321 -32.94 2.12 -4.47
N LYS A 322 -31.62 2.31 -4.29
CA LYS A 322 -30.82 3.27 -5.06
C LYS A 322 -30.81 3.01 -6.57
N LEU A 323 -30.65 1.76 -6.98
CA LEU A 323 -30.68 1.40 -8.40
C LEU A 323 -32.04 1.72 -9.04
N ILE A 324 -33.14 1.48 -8.33
CA ILE A 324 -34.49 1.83 -8.81
C ILE A 324 -34.68 3.36 -8.90
N ILE A 325 -34.20 4.12 -7.92
CA ILE A 325 -34.21 5.59 -7.98
C ILE A 325 -33.48 6.07 -9.24
N GLY A 326 -32.31 5.50 -9.52
CA GLY A 326 -31.55 5.87 -10.71
C GLY A 326 -32.28 5.57 -12.03
N GLN A 327 -32.99 4.44 -12.11
CA GLN A 327 -33.80 4.10 -13.28
C GLN A 327 -35.02 5.03 -13.46
N ALA A 328 -35.56 5.58 -12.37
CA ALA A 328 -36.71 6.49 -12.41
C ALA A 328 -36.39 7.86 -13.05
N HIS A 329 -35.12 8.15 -13.33
CA HIS A 329 -34.74 9.27 -14.21
C HIS A 329 -35.07 9.03 -15.68
N PHE A 330 -35.09 7.78 -16.12
CA PHE A 330 -35.19 7.41 -17.54
C PHE A 330 -36.53 6.75 -17.89
N LEU A 331 -37.16 6.05 -16.93
CA LEU A 331 -38.42 5.37 -17.15
C LEU A 331 -39.51 5.84 -16.18
N PRO A 332 -40.78 5.89 -16.62
CA PRO A 332 -41.91 6.08 -15.71
C PRO A 332 -41.94 4.99 -14.63
N LEU A 333 -42.19 5.40 -13.39
CA LEU A 333 -42.18 4.48 -12.24
C LEU A 333 -43.12 3.27 -12.43
N GLY A 334 -44.29 3.48 -13.04
CA GLY A 334 -45.24 2.40 -13.32
C GLY A 334 -44.65 1.29 -14.21
N THR A 335 -43.85 1.67 -15.22
CA THR A 335 -43.15 0.73 -16.10
C THR A 335 -42.10 -0.07 -15.33
N ILE A 336 -41.32 0.60 -14.49
CA ILE A 336 -40.29 -0.02 -13.66
C ILE A 336 -40.94 -1.06 -12.73
N LEU A 337 -41.98 -0.67 -11.99
CA LEU A 337 -42.69 -1.55 -11.06
C LEU A 337 -43.33 -2.76 -11.76
N ALA A 338 -43.97 -2.55 -12.91
CA ALA A 338 -44.59 -3.64 -13.68
C ALA A 338 -43.54 -4.66 -14.21
N ASN A 339 -42.35 -4.20 -14.54
CA ASN A 339 -41.24 -5.07 -14.96
C ASN A 339 -40.67 -5.85 -13.77
N LEU A 340 -40.46 -5.19 -12.63
CA LEU A 340 -39.94 -5.82 -11.42
C LEU A 340 -40.90 -6.86 -10.85
N GLN A 341 -42.21 -6.58 -10.83
CA GLN A 341 -43.23 -7.52 -10.38
C GLN A 341 -43.25 -8.80 -11.24
N ARG A 342 -43.17 -8.65 -12.58
CA ARG A 342 -43.09 -9.79 -13.49
C ARG A 342 -41.82 -10.63 -13.25
N GLN A 343 -40.66 -9.98 -13.12
CA GLN A 343 -39.39 -10.68 -12.93
C GLN A 343 -39.30 -11.38 -11.56
N ARG A 344 -39.82 -10.76 -10.50
CA ARG A 344 -39.84 -11.36 -9.16
C ARG A 344 -40.73 -12.60 -9.10
N ALA A 345 -41.81 -12.63 -9.88
CA ALA A 345 -42.69 -13.78 -9.98
C ALA A 345 -42.07 -14.94 -10.78
N SER A 346 -41.26 -14.65 -11.81
CA SER A 346 -40.65 -15.67 -12.66
C SER A 346 -39.31 -16.19 -12.16
N ALA A 347 -38.42 -15.33 -11.65
CA ALA A 347 -37.05 -15.70 -11.30
C ALA A 347 -36.49 -14.83 -10.14
N PRO A 348 -36.89 -15.09 -8.87
CA PRO A 348 -36.51 -14.26 -7.73
C PRO A 348 -35.00 -14.18 -7.47
N ASN A 349 -34.26 -15.24 -7.80
CA ASN A 349 -32.81 -15.29 -7.59
C ASN A 349 -32.03 -14.43 -8.60
N GLU A 350 -32.64 -14.05 -9.73
CA GLU A 350 -32.00 -13.32 -10.84
C GLU A 350 -32.23 -11.80 -10.76
N PHE A 351 -32.87 -11.34 -9.67
CA PHE A 351 -33.35 -9.98 -9.51
C PHE A 351 -32.25 -8.91 -9.67
N TYR A 352 -31.11 -9.04 -8.98
CA TYR A 352 -30.03 -8.06 -9.07
C TYR A 352 -29.37 -8.02 -10.45
N ALA A 353 -29.18 -9.19 -11.07
CA ALA A 353 -28.65 -9.29 -12.42
C ALA A 353 -29.54 -8.53 -13.40
N TYR A 354 -30.86 -8.74 -13.30
CA TYR A 354 -31.85 -8.05 -14.12
C TYR A 354 -31.80 -6.53 -13.95
N VAL A 355 -31.75 -6.02 -12.70
CA VAL A 355 -31.68 -4.58 -12.43
C VAL A 355 -30.43 -3.95 -13.05
N TYR A 356 -29.27 -4.60 -12.94
CA TYR A 356 -28.02 -4.12 -13.56
C TYR A 356 -28.08 -4.16 -15.09
N TRP A 357 -28.65 -5.22 -15.68
CA TRP A 357 -28.86 -5.31 -17.13
C TRP A 357 -29.78 -4.20 -17.64
N GLN A 358 -30.84 -3.84 -16.92
CA GLN A 358 -31.68 -2.69 -17.28
C GLN A 358 -30.89 -1.38 -17.24
N SER A 359 -30.12 -1.14 -16.18
CA SER A 359 -29.26 0.06 -16.09
C SER A 359 -28.21 0.10 -17.21
N TRP A 360 -27.64 -1.04 -17.61
CA TRP A 360 -26.73 -1.14 -18.76
C TRP A 360 -27.40 -0.75 -20.07
N GLN A 361 -28.62 -1.26 -20.33
CA GLN A 361 -29.36 -0.96 -21.55
C GLN A 361 -29.73 0.53 -21.67
N MET A 362 -29.92 1.22 -20.54
CA MET A 362 -30.19 2.66 -20.49
C MET A 362 -28.98 3.53 -20.80
N LEU A 363 -27.75 3.00 -20.69
CA LEU A 363 -26.55 3.76 -21.01
C LEU A 363 -26.37 3.91 -22.52
N GLU A 364 -26.05 5.12 -22.94
CA GLU A 364 -25.52 5.42 -24.27
C GLU A 364 -24.12 4.82 -24.46
N ALA A 365 -23.64 4.77 -25.71
CA ALA A 365 -22.36 4.17 -26.07
C ALA A 365 -21.18 4.66 -25.21
N ASN A 366 -21.06 5.98 -25.00
CA ASN A 366 -19.98 6.55 -24.17
C ASN A 366 -20.10 6.15 -22.69
N GLY A 367 -21.34 6.04 -22.17
CA GLY A 367 -21.60 5.57 -20.81
C GLY A 367 -21.19 4.11 -20.61
N ARG A 368 -21.49 3.26 -21.60
CA ARG A 368 -21.06 1.86 -21.64
C ARG A 368 -19.54 1.74 -21.70
N THR A 369 -18.90 2.47 -22.60
CA THR A 369 -17.43 2.52 -22.71
C THR A 369 -16.77 2.95 -21.41
N LEU A 370 -17.29 4.00 -20.76
CA LEU A 370 -16.75 4.46 -19.49
C LEU A 370 -16.93 3.43 -18.36
N LEU A 371 -18.12 2.80 -18.27
CA LEU A 371 -18.41 1.80 -17.25
C LEU A 371 -17.46 0.61 -17.34
N LEU A 372 -17.18 0.15 -18.57
CA LEU A 372 -16.24 -0.95 -18.81
C LEU A 372 -14.81 -0.59 -18.40
N ASN A 373 -14.43 0.69 -18.48
CA ASN A 373 -13.05 1.14 -18.24
C ASN A 373 -12.74 1.52 -16.79
N LEU A 374 -13.74 1.81 -15.98
CA LEU A 374 -13.58 2.12 -14.57
C LEU A 374 -12.82 1.07 -13.73
N PRO A 375 -12.90 -0.25 -13.98
CA PRO A 375 -12.08 -1.24 -13.29
C PRO A 375 -10.57 -1.07 -13.51
N LEU A 376 -10.13 -0.40 -14.58
CA LEU A 376 -8.70 -0.14 -14.86
C LEU A 376 -8.11 0.98 -14.00
N VAL A 377 -8.98 1.82 -13.42
CA VAL A 377 -8.61 2.98 -12.63
C VAL A 377 -9.39 2.98 -11.32
N PRO A 378 -9.10 2.01 -10.41
CA PRO A 378 -9.77 1.93 -9.11
C PRO A 378 -9.53 3.24 -8.34
N ASN A 379 -10.61 3.94 -7.99
CA ASN A 379 -10.58 5.26 -7.35
C ASN A 379 -9.88 6.35 -8.20
N GLY A 380 -10.13 6.31 -9.52
CA GLY A 380 -9.47 7.14 -10.52
C GLY A 380 -9.93 8.60 -10.54
N THR A 381 -9.03 9.50 -10.93
CA THR A 381 -9.33 10.89 -11.23
C THR A 381 -10.02 11.04 -12.58
N PHE A 382 -10.61 12.20 -12.84
CA PHE A 382 -11.20 12.52 -14.15
C PHE A 382 -10.19 12.35 -15.31
N ALA A 383 -8.93 12.77 -15.11
CA ALA A 383 -7.87 12.63 -16.11
C ALA A 383 -7.54 11.16 -16.41
N GLN A 384 -7.44 10.33 -15.37
CA GLN A 384 -7.18 8.90 -15.53
C GLN A 384 -8.34 8.18 -16.24
N LEU A 385 -9.59 8.55 -15.93
CA LEU A 385 -10.75 8.04 -16.65
C LEU A 385 -10.76 8.45 -18.13
N GLN A 386 -10.33 9.68 -18.42
CA GLN A 386 -10.19 10.17 -19.78
C GLN A 386 -9.15 9.35 -20.55
N THR A 387 -8.00 9.10 -19.95
CA THR A 387 -6.96 8.25 -20.55
C THR A 387 -7.47 6.82 -20.79
N ALA A 388 -8.13 6.21 -19.80
CA ALA A 388 -8.61 4.83 -19.91
C ALA A 388 -9.71 4.67 -20.97
N SER A 389 -10.67 5.59 -21.00
CA SER A 389 -11.83 5.53 -21.91
C SER A 389 -11.55 6.13 -23.29
N GLN A 390 -10.49 6.94 -23.43
CA GLN A 390 -10.19 7.77 -24.59
C GLN A 390 -11.34 8.71 -25.01
N LEU A 391 -12.29 9.00 -24.11
CA LEU A 391 -13.43 9.86 -24.41
C LEU A 391 -13.01 11.35 -24.41
N PRO A 392 -13.52 12.16 -25.35
CA PRO A 392 -13.35 13.61 -25.29
C PRO A 392 -14.01 14.19 -24.03
N LEU A 393 -13.58 15.39 -23.63
CA LEU A 393 -13.95 15.99 -22.33
C LEU A 393 -15.47 16.09 -22.10
N GLN A 394 -16.22 16.62 -23.09
CA GLN A 394 -17.68 16.74 -22.97
C GLN A 394 -18.40 15.38 -22.93
N PRO A 395 -18.16 14.44 -23.87
CA PRO A 395 -18.68 13.08 -23.80
C PRO A 395 -18.38 12.36 -22.49
N LEU A 396 -17.17 12.54 -21.93
CA LEU A 396 -16.79 11.94 -20.64
C LEU A 396 -17.62 12.53 -19.49
N GLN A 397 -17.82 13.84 -19.45
CA GLN A 397 -18.67 14.49 -18.44
C GLN A 397 -20.12 13.99 -18.51
N GLN A 398 -20.66 13.86 -19.72
CA GLN A 398 -22.01 13.33 -19.94
C GLN A 398 -22.12 11.86 -19.51
N ALA A 399 -21.16 11.02 -19.92
CA ALA A 399 -21.10 9.62 -19.52
C ALA A 399 -21.02 9.45 -18.00
N LEU A 400 -20.16 10.23 -17.32
CA LEU A 400 -20.07 10.25 -15.86
C LEU A 400 -21.38 10.70 -15.19
N ALA A 401 -22.05 11.71 -15.75
CA ALA A 401 -23.34 12.16 -15.24
C ALA A 401 -24.39 11.05 -15.33
N SER A 402 -24.47 10.33 -16.46
CA SER A 402 -25.39 9.21 -16.65
C SER A 402 -25.10 8.03 -15.71
N LEU A 403 -23.82 7.67 -15.52
CA LEU A 403 -23.42 6.62 -14.57
C LEU A 403 -23.77 7.01 -13.12
N ARG A 404 -23.61 8.29 -12.76
CA ARG A 404 -23.99 8.80 -11.43
C ARG A 404 -25.50 8.78 -11.24
N GLN A 405 -26.27 9.20 -12.24
CA GLN A 405 -27.73 9.16 -12.22
C GLN A 405 -28.24 7.73 -12.05
N LEU A 406 -27.64 6.74 -12.71
CA LEU A 406 -27.99 5.33 -12.53
C LEU A 406 -27.42 4.68 -11.25
N SER A 407 -26.75 5.46 -10.40
CA SER A 407 -26.11 4.98 -9.17
C SER A 407 -25.10 3.84 -9.40
N LEU A 408 -24.43 3.84 -10.56
CA LEU A 408 -23.43 2.83 -10.93
C LEU A 408 -22.01 3.19 -10.46
N VAL A 409 -21.74 4.49 -10.28
CA VAL A 409 -20.46 5.06 -9.85
C VAL A 409 -20.65 5.92 -8.62
N GLU A 410 -19.72 5.81 -7.67
CA GLU A 410 -19.61 6.70 -6.53
C GLU A 410 -18.52 7.76 -6.77
N VAL A 411 -18.76 8.95 -6.23
CA VAL A 411 -17.81 10.07 -6.29
C VAL A 411 -17.31 10.34 -4.86
N GLY A 412 -16.00 10.36 -4.70
CA GLY A 412 -15.30 10.78 -3.49
C GLY A 412 -14.19 11.77 -3.83
N GLY A 413 -13.20 11.88 -2.94
CA GLY A 413 -12.10 12.84 -3.10
C GLY A 413 -12.41 14.21 -2.49
N ASP A 414 -11.57 15.20 -2.80
CA ASP A 414 -11.77 16.58 -2.35
C ASP A 414 -12.42 17.45 -3.44
N LEU A 415 -12.79 18.69 -3.10
CA LEU A 415 -13.43 19.64 -4.01
C LEU A 415 -12.57 20.00 -5.24
N HIS A 416 -11.26 19.76 -5.19
CA HIS A 416 -10.31 20.08 -6.25
C HIS A 416 -9.95 18.87 -7.11
N GLN A 417 -10.08 17.65 -6.57
CA GLN A 417 -9.76 16.41 -7.27
C GLN A 417 -10.81 15.32 -6.94
N PRO A 418 -11.98 15.35 -7.62
CA PRO A 418 -12.97 14.29 -7.48
C PRO A 418 -12.40 12.95 -7.97
N ARG A 419 -12.74 11.89 -7.25
CA ARG A 419 -12.34 10.51 -7.54
C ARG A 419 -13.56 9.64 -7.73
N TYR A 420 -13.47 8.73 -8.69
CA TYR A 420 -14.60 7.93 -9.15
C TYR A 420 -14.30 6.45 -8.91
N ARG A 421 -15.28 5.74 -8.35
CA ARG A 421 -15.15 4.31 -8.06
C ARG A 421 -16.44 3.57 -8.39
N LEU A 422 -16.32 2.31 -8.78
CA LEU A 422 -17.47 1.44 -8.94
C LEU A 422 -17.94 0.93 -7.58
N HIS A 423 -19.25 0.85 -7.40
CA HIS A 423 -19.80 0.02 -6.33
C HIS A 423 -19.42 -1.45 -6.59
N ARG A 424 -19.11 -2.23 -5.55
CA ARG A 424 -18.60 -3.61 -5.70
C ARG A 424 -19.48 -4.50 -6.57
N LEU A 425 -20.81 -4.43 -6.38
CA LEU A 425 -21.74 -5.21 -7.20
C LEU A 425 -21.78 -4.74 -8.66
N THR A 426 -21.52 -3.45 -8.92
CA THR A 426 -21.35 -2.92 -10.28
C THR A 426 -20.05 -3.42 -10.91
N GLU A 427 -18.91 -3.33 -10.19
CA GLU A 427 -17.63 -3.90 -10.66
C GLU A 427 -17.79 -5.40 -10.94
N THR A 428 -18.46 -6.11 -10.06
CA THR A 428 -18.78 -7.52 -10.22
C THR A 428 -19.60 -7.80 -11.48
N PHE A 429 -20.64 -7.00 -11.74
CA PHE A 429 -21.45 -7.09 -12.95
C PHE A 429 -20.59 -6.85 -14.19
N VAL A 430 -19.77 -5.79 -14.19
CA VAL A 430 -18.87 -5.46 -15.31
C VAL A 430 -17.90 -6.61 -15.59
N MET A 431 -17.18 -7.06 -14.57
CA MET A 431 -16.15 -8.09 -14.71
C MET A 431 -16.71 -9.45 -15.13
N ASN A 432 -17.90 -9.80 -14.64
CA ASN A 432 -18.42 -11.16 -14.81
C ASN A 432 -19.55 -11.31 -15.80
N GLU A 433 -20.41 -10.31 -16.02
CA GLU A 433 -21.55 -10.40 -16.95
C GLU A 433 -21.30 -9.68 -18.27
N LEU A 434 -20.54 -8.59 -18.25
CA LEU A 434 -20.25 -7.84 -19.48
C LEU A 434 -18.98 -8.35 -20.15
N LEU A 435 -17.93 -8.56 -19.35
CA LEU A 435 -16.61 -8.83 -19.89
C LEU A 435 -16.34 -10.32 -20.16
N HIS A 436 -16.99 -11.27 -19.45
CA HIS A 436 -17.06 -12.75 -19.67
C HIS A 436 -15.85 -13.51 -20.27
N TRP A 437 -14.69 -12.90 -20.36
CA TRP A 437 -13.61 -13.28 -21.26
C TRP A 437 -12.70 -14.35 -20.64
N GLN A 438 -12.57 -14.33 -19.31
CA GLN A 438 -11.73 -15.28 -18.57
C GLN A 438 -12.24 -16.74 -18.64
N GLN A 439 -13.45 -16.97 -19.16
CA GLN A 439 -14.07 -18.30 -19.26
C GLN A 439 -14.23 -18.80 -20.71
N ARG A 440 -13.71 -18.10 -21.73
CA ARG A 440 -13.79 -18.57 -23.12
C ARG A 440 -12.42 -19.06 -23.63
N PRO A 441 -12.17 -20.37 -23.70
CA PRO A 441 -11.02 -20.88 -24.42
C PRO A 441 -11.19 -20.54 -25.91
N PHE A 442 -10.12 -20.01 -26.51
CA PHE A 442 -9.99 -19.66 -27.92
C PHE A 442 -10.88 -20.53 -28.86
N ALA A 443 -11.93 -19.93 -29.41
CA ALA A 443 -12.64 -20.44 -30.57
C ALA A 443 -13.44 -19.31 -31.23
N SER A 444 -12.96 -18.85 -32.39
CA SER A 444 -13.73 -18.34 -33.54
C SER A 444 -15.19 -17.89 -33.29
N VAL A 445 -15.40 -16.85 -32.50
CA VAL A 445 -16.68 -16.15 -32.35
C VAL A 445 -16.40 -14.66 -32.40
N GLU A 446 -17.25 -13.89 -33.10
CA GLU A 446 -17.17 -12.43 -33.16
C GLU A 446 -17.04 -11.83 -31.76
N VAL A 447 -16.00 -11.03 -31.55
CA VAL A 447 -15.80 -10.27 -30.31
C VAL A 447 -16.80 -9.12 -30.33
N PRO A 448 -17.70 -8.99 -29.33
CA PRO A 448 -18.59 -7.85 -29.25
C PRO A 448 -17.79 -6.54 -29.26
N GLU A 449 -18.29 -5.52 -29.94
CA GLU A 449 -17.61 -4.23 -30.12
C GLU A 449 -17.11 -3.66 -28.79
N GLU A 450 -17.92 -3.77 -27.74
CA GLU A 450 -17.58 -3.28 -26.40
C GLU A 450 -16.44 -4.05 -25.73
N THR A 451 -16.26 -5.34 -26.04
CA THR A 451 -15.14 -6.14 -25.53
C THR A 451 -13.84 -5.73 -26.21
N ALA A 452 -13.86 -5.47 -27.52
CA ALA A 452 -12.69 -4.99 -28.25
C ALA A 452 -12.22 -3.61 -27.73
N VAL A 453 -13.17 -2.69 -27.48
CA VAL A 453 -12.89 -1.38 -26.87
C VAL A 453 -12.21 -1.54 -25.51
N PHE A 454 -12.72 -2.43 -24.65
CA PHE A 454 -12.12 -2.65 -23.33
C PHE A 454 -10.68 -3.23 -23.41
N GLN A 455 -10.43 -4.17 -24.31
CA GLN A 455 -9.07 -4.70 -24.54
C GLN A 455 -8.10 -3.61 -25.00
N GLN A 456 -8.56 -2.74 -25.91
CA GLN A 456 -7.78 -1.59 -26.37
C GLN A 456 -7.48 -0.60 -25.24
N SER A 457 -8.43 -0.39 -24.34
CA SER A 457 -8.24 0.46 -23.17
C SER A 457 -7.25 -0.12 -22.16
N ILE A 458 -7.26 -1.44 -21.94
CA ILE A 458 -6.21 -2.11 -21.14
C ILE A 458 -4.83 -1.81 -21.73
N GLN A 459 -4.69 -1.99 -23.04
CA GLN A 459 -3.42 -1.73 -23.73
C GLN A 459 -3.02 -0.26 -23.63
N THR A 460 -3.97 0.67 -23.79
CA THR A 460 -3.75 2.12 -23.63
C THR A 460 -3.24 2.45 -22.24
N MET A 461 -3.89 1.90 -21.20
CA MET A 461 -3.49 2.14 -19.81
C MET A 461 -2.11 1.55 -19.50
N LEU A 462 -1.81 0.34 -19.96
CA LEU A 462 -0.49 -0.28 -19.78
C LEU A 462 0.62 0.56 -20.43
N THR A 463 0.39 1.05 -21.65
CA THR A 463 1.33 1.94 -22.34
C THR A 463 1.48 3.28 -21.62
N HIS A 464 0.36 3.91 -21.23
CA HIS A 464 0.37 5.15 -20.44
C HIS A 464 1.16 4.99 -19.14
N TRP A 465 0.94 3.89 -18.41
CA TRP A 465 1.70 3.60 -17.21
C TRP A 465 3.17 3.35 -17.51
N HIS A 466 3.51 2.65 -18.57
CA HIS A 466 4.90 2.44 -18.94
C HIS A 466 5.60 3.77 -19.21
N GLU A 467 5.00 4.64 -20.02
CA GLU A 467 5.51 5.97 -20.32
C GLU A 467 5.65 6.82 -19.06
N ASN A 468 4.66 6.79 -18.17
CA ASN A 468 4.65 7.56 -16.92
C ASN A 468 5.31 6.86 -15.73
N THR A 469 5.98 5.71 -15.92
CA THR A 469 6.79 5.07 -14.87
C THR A 469 8.26 4.95 -15.29
N ALA A 470 8.53 4.87 -16.60
CA ALA A 470 9.87 4.80 -17.15
C ALA A 470 10.63 6.15 -17.11
N VAL A 471 9.92 7.27 -16.95
CA VAL A 471 10.56 8.58 -16.80
C VAL A 471 11.13 8.70 -15.38
N LYS A 472 12.43 8.98 -15.26
CA LYS A 472 13.19 9.14 -14.00
C LYS A 472 12.63 10.19 -13.01
N THR A 473 11.54 10.88 -13.33
CA THR A 473 10.99 12.03 -12.60
C THR A 473 9.66 11.76 -11.89
N VAL A 474 9.15 10.54 -11.94
CA VAL A 474 7.84 10.23 -11.36
C VAL A 474 7.97 10.20 -9.83
N ASP A 475 7.19 11.04 -9.16
CA ASP A 475 7.16 11.09 -7.70
C ASP A 475 6.74 9.71 -7.16
N VAL A 476 7.53 9.19 -6.22
CA VAL A 476 7.29 7.90 -5.55
C VAL A 476 5.91 7.90 -4.86
N ASN A 477 5.44 9.06 -4.38
CA ASN A 477 4.09 9.18 -3.79
C ASN A 477 3.00 8.96 -4.84
N THR A 478 3.22 9.40 -6.07
CA THR A 478 2.30 9.17 -7.18
C THR A 478 2.23 7.68 -7.51
N LEU A 479 3.38 7.00 -7.59
CA LEU A 479 3.41 5.55 -7.79
C LEU A 479 2.72 4.79 -6.65
N ASP A 480 2.88 5.23 -5.40
CA ASP A 480 2.17 4.64 -4.25
C ASP A 480 0.64 4.80 -4.35
N ALA A 481 0.16 5.96 -4.80
CA ALA A 481 -1.25 6.22 -5.01
C ALA A 481 -1.82 5.41 -6.20
N GLU A 482 -1.01 5.14 -7.22
CA GLU A 482 -1.45 4.52 -8.49
C GLU A 482 -1.16 3.02 -8.57
N ARG A 483 -0.37 2.48 -7.63
CA ARG A 483 0.07 1.07 -7.61
C ARG A 483 -1.06 0.08 -7.81
N GLU A 484 -2.21 0.29 -7.17
CA GLU A 484 -3.36 -0.62 -7.28
C GLU A 484 -3.91 -0.66 -8.70
N GLY A 485 -4.08 0.51 -9.34
CA GLY A 485 -4.53 0.60 -10.73
C GLY A 485 -3.53 0.00 -11.72
N ILE A 486 -2.24 0.26 -11.51
CA ILE A 486 -1.15 -0.33 -12.33
C ILE A 486 -1.19 -1.86 -12.26
N LEU A 487 -1.24 -2.42 -11.04
CA LEU A 487 -1.25 -3.87 -10.85
C LEU A 487 -2.54 -4.50 -11.38
N LYS A 488 -3.68 -3.82 -11.25
CA LYS A 488 -4.96 -4.27 -11.81
C LYS A 488 -4.91 -4.30 -13.35
N ALA A 489 -4.34 -3.27 -13.98
CA ALA A 489 -4.15 -3.24 -15.43
C ALA A 489 -3.23 -4.38 -15.91
N ILE A 490 -2.13 -4.65 -15.20
CA ILE A 490 -1.25 -5.79 -15.47
C ILE A 490 -2.01 -7.10 -15.34
N GLN A 491 -2.74 -7.30 -14.24
CA GLN A 491 -3.51 -8.52 -13.98
C GLN A 491 -4.53 -8.80 -15.09
N LEU A 492 -5.27 -7.77 -15.53
CA LEU A 492 -6.24 -7.90 -16.61
C LEU A 492 -5.55 -8.14 -17.96
N GLY A 493 -4.46 -7.43 -18.22
CA GLY A 493 -3.65 -7.58 -19.42
C GLY A 493 -2.98 -8.94 -19.56
N LEU A 494 -2.65 -9.63 -18.46
CA LEU A 494 -1.98 -10.94 -18.49
C LEU A 494 -2.84 -12.04 -19.12
N HIS A 495 -4.14 -11.80 -19.28
CA HIS A 495 -5.01 -12.70 -20.04
C HIS A 495 -4.99 -12.40 -21.55
N LEU A 496 -4.54 -11.21 -21.98
CA LEU A 496 -4.56 -10.69 -23.34
C LEU A 496 -3.21 -10.88 -24.06
N PRO A 497 -3.10 -11.79 -25.03
CA PRO A 497 -1.89 -11.97 -25.86
C PRO A 497 -1.35 -10.65 -26.43
N THR A 498 -2.25 -9.80 -26.92
CA THR A 498 -1.92 -8.51 -27.54
C THR A 498 -1.34 -7.49 -26.57
N ALA A 499 -1.62 -7.61 -25.27
CA ALA A 499 -1.10 -6.71 -24.24
C ALA A 499 0.30 -7.09 -23.75
N TRP A 500 0.78 -8.30 -24.06
CA TRP A 500 2.05 -8.81 -23.56
C TRP A 500 3.24 -7.86 -23.79
N PRO A 501 3.44 -7.22 -24.95
CA PRO A 501 4.55 -6.29 -25.15
C PRO A 501 4.54 -5.13 -24.15
N ALA A 502 3.38 -4.54 -23.88
CA ALA A 502 3.25 -3.43 -22.92
C ALA A 502 3.48 -3.90 -21.48
N ILE A 503 2.96 -5.08 -21.11
CA ILE A 503 3.17 -5.69 -19.79
C ILE A 503 4.66 -5.95 -19.56
N ARG A 504 5.35 -6.53 -20.54
CA ARG A 504 6.77 -6.84 -20.45
C ARG A 504 7.61 -5.60 -20.13
N GLU A 505 7.35 -4.48 -20.82
CA GLU A 505 8.08 -3.24 -20.58
C GLU A 505 7.69 -2.57 -19.25
N LEU A 506 6.41 -2.55 -18.91
CA LEU A 506 5.91 -2.00 -17.65
C LEU A 506 6.45 -2.78 -16.44
N VAL A 507 6.48 -4.11 -16.51
CA VAL A 507 7.05 -4.96 -15.46
C VAL A 507 8.52 -4.56 -15.21
N PHE A 508 9.30 -4.39 -16.26
CA PHE A 508 10.68 -3.98 -16.11
C PHE A 508 10.81 -2.57 -15.51
N ALA A 509 10.00 -1.61 -15.99
CA ALA A 509 10.00 -0.23 -15.50
C ALA A 509 9.62 -0.12 -14.01
N LEU A 510 8.67 -0.93 -13.54
CA LEU A 510 8.23 -0.94 -12.14
C LEU A 510 9.19 -1.66 -11.19
N THR A 511 10.09 -2.49 -11.72
CA THR A 511 10.96 -3.34 -10.90
C THR A 511 11.75 -2.52 -9.87
N PRO A 512 12.46 -1.44 -10.22
CA PRO A 512 13.18 -0.64 -9.23
C PRO A 512 12.29 -0.09 -8.11
N TYR A 513 11.08 0.37 -8.44
CA TYR A 513 10.11 0.86 -7.47
C TYR A 513 9.61 -0.26 -6.54
N MET A 514 9.18 -1.39 -7.11
CA MET A 514 8.64 -2.53 -6.36
C MET A 514 9.67 -3.14 -5.41
N GLU A 515 10.92 -3.25 -5.88
CA GLU A 515 12.06 -3.69 -5.09
C GLU A 515 12.33 -2.67 -3.97
N ARG A 516 12.59 -1.39 -4.27
CA ARG A 516 12.92 -0.37 -3.26
C ARG A 516 11.83 -0.18 -2.19
N ARG A 517 10.55 -0.21 -2.56
CA ARG A 517 9.42 0.03 -1.64
C ARG A 517 9.04 -1.16 -0.77
N GLY A 518 9.62 -2.33 -0.97
CA GLY A 518 9.30 -3.46 -0.10
C GLY A 518 8.22 -4.41 -0.63
N HIS A 519 7.67 -4.20 -1.83
CA HIS A 519 6.51 -4.93 -2.34
C HIS A 519 6.84 -6.32 -2.91
N TRP A 520 7.84 -7.00 -2.35
CA TRP A 520 8.48 -8.19 -2.90
C TRP A 520 7.54 -9.38 -3.12
N GLN A 521 6.58 -9.60 -2.23
CA GLN A 521 5.66 -10.75 -2.34
C GLN A 521 4.62 -10.54 -3.43
N LEU A 522 3.99 -9.35 -3.44
CA LEU A 522 3.06 -8.94 -4.48
C LEU A 522 3.77 -8.97 -5.84
N TRP A 523 4.98 -8.44 -5.89
CA TRP A 523 5.79 -8.42 -7.09
C TRP A 523 6.18 -9.81 -7.57
N GLN A 524 6.55 -10.72 -6.66
CA GLN A 524 6.83 -12.11 -7.01
C GLN A 524 5.64 -12.78 -7.68
N LYS A 525 4.42 -12.56 -7.17
CA LYS A 525 3.19 -13.10 -7.77
C LYS A 525 3.00 -12.57 -9.19
N THR A 526 3.08 -11.25 -9.37
CA THR A 526 2.96 -10.62 -10.70
C THR A 526 4.02 -11.14 -11.69
N LEU A 527 5.27 -11.28 -11.25
CA LEU A 527 6.35 -11.83 -12.08
C LEU A 527 6.10 -13.30 -12.46
N ALA A 528 5.55 -14.12 -11.56
CA ALA A 528 5.22 -15.51 -11.84
C ALA A 528 4.13 -15.64 -12.92
N GLU A 529 3.10 -14.79 -12.85
CA GLU A 529 2.04 -14.73 -13.88
C GLU A 529 2.59 -14.20 -15.21
N ALA A 530 3.46 -13.18 -15.19
CA ALA A 530 4.16 -12.69 -16.38
C ALA A 530 5.08 -13.75 -17.02
N LEU A 531 5.74 -14.60 -16.24
CA LEU A 531 6.52 -15.74 -16.75
C LEU A 531 5.64 -16.77 -17.45
N ALA A 532 4.46 -17.05 -16.90
CA ALA A 532 3.50 -17.95 -17.54
C ALA A 532 3.02 -17.40 -18.88
N MET A 533 2.73 -16.10 -18.93
CA MET A 533 2.33 -15.41 -20.16
C MET A 533 3.44 -15.40 -21.21
N ALA A 534 4.67 -15.06 -20.83
CA ALA A 534 5.82 -15.09 -21.75
C ALA A 534 5.99 -16.46 -22.42
N ARG A 535 5.81 -17.54 -21.66
CA ARG A 535 5.88 -18.93 -22.16
C ARG A 535 4.75 -19.25 -23.11
N GLN A 536 3.53 -18.83 -22.78
CA GLN A 536 2.36 -19.04 -23.63
C GLN A 536 2.49 -18.30 -24.97
N GLN A 537 3.09 -17.12 -24.97
CA GLN A 537 3.36 -16.34 -26.18
C GLN A 537 4.62 -16.79 -26.93
N GLU A 538 5.34 -17.79 -26.42
CA GLU A 538 6.63 -18.24 -26.95
C GLU A 538 7.68 -17.09 -27.06
N ASP A 539 7.52 -16.03 -26.26
CA ASP A 539 8.44 -14.90 -26.21
C ASP A 539 9.64 -15.24 -25.33
N VAL A 540 10.63 -15.90 -25.93
CA VAL A 540 11.86 -16.31 -25.26
C VAL A 540 12.63 -15.11 -24.71
N ALA A 541 12.66 -13.99 -25.44
CA ALA A 541 13.37 -12.78 -25.00
C ALA A 541 12.68 -12.14 -23.77
N GLY A 542 11.34 -12.10 -23.78
CA GLY A 542 10.55 -11.68 -22.63
C GLY A 542 10.71 -12.60 -21.43
N GLU A 543 10.69 -13.91 -21.63
CA GLU A 543 10.93 -14.86 -20.53
C GLU A 543 12.31 -14.62 -19.89
N VAL A 544 13.37 -14.43 -20.68
CA VAL A 544 14.72 -14.13 -20.18
C VAL A 544 14.74 -12.88 -19.30
N ARG A 545 14.12 -11.78 -19.74
CA ARG A 545 14.06 -10.53 -18.97
C ARG A 545 13.33 -10.70 -17.64
N VAL A 546 12.17 -11.36 -17.64
CA VAL A 546 11.38 -11.57 -16.42
C VAL A 546 12.08 -12.55 -15.46
N LEU A 547 12.74 -13.60 -15.96
CA LEU A 547 13.55 -14.53 -15.15
C LEU A 547 14.70 -13.80 -14.43
N GLY A 548 15.31 -12.81 -15.09
CA GLY A 548 16.36 -11.99 -14.49
C GLY A 548 15.90 -11.29 -13.22
N VAL A 549 14.74 -10.65 -13.26
CA VAL A 549 14.13 -9.96 -12.11
C VAL A 549 13.65 -10.98 -11.07
N TYR A 550 12.91 -12.00 -11.48
CA TYR A 550 12.39 -13.04 -10.59
C TYR A 550 13.50 -13.73 -9.78
N GLY A 551 14.64 -14.02 -10.42
CA GLY A 551 15.82 -14.59 -9.76
C GLY A 551 16.38 -13.72 -8.64
N ARG A 552 16.37 -12.38 -8.78
CA ARG A 552 16.82 -11.46 -7.72
C ARG A 552 15.90 -11.50 -6.51
N ILE A 553 14.59 -11.58 -6.74
CA ILE A 553 13.59 -11.73 -5.67
C ILE A 553 13.83 -13.03 -4.88
N LEU A 554 14.03 -14.14 -5.58
CA LEU A 554 14.32 -15.43 -4.96
C LEU A 554 15.63 -15.42 -4.17
N GLN A 555 16.64 -14.71 -4.67
CA GLN A 555 17.94 -14.57 -4.00
C GLN A 555 17.82 -13.79 -2.69
N ARG A 556 17.01 -12.72 -2.68
CA ARG A 556 16.70 -11.96 -1.46
C ARG A 556 15.95 -12.80 -0.42
N GLN A 557 15.10 -13.72 -0.88
CA GLN A 557 14.41 -14.70 -0.02
C GLN A 557 15.30 -15.87 0.42
N ASN A 558 16.59 -15.89 0.05
CA ASN A 558 17.53 -16.96 0.35
C ASN A 558 17.10 -18.34 -0.19
N LYS A 559 16.28 -18.38 -1.26
CA LYS A 559 15.81 -19.62 -1.91
C LYS A 559 16.83 -20.13 -2.92
N ILE A 560 18.04 -20.45 -2.44
CA ILE A 560 19.22 -20.64 -3.30
C ILE A 560 19.03 -21.75 -4.36
N SER A 561 18.28 -22.82 -4.07
CA SER A 561 18.01 -23.88 -5.06
C SER A 561 17.18 -23.38 -6.24
N GLU A 562 16.14 -22.59 -5.98
CA GLU A 562 15.29 -21.99 -7.00
C GLU A 562 16.04 -20.93 -7.81
N VAL A 563 16.92 -20.15 -7.16
CA VAL A 563 17.80 -19.16 -7.82
C VAL A 563 18.68 -19.83 -8.87
N VAL A 564 19.37 -20.92 -8.48
CA VAL A 564 20.25 -21.67 -9.40
C VAL A 564 19.47 -22.23 -10.58
N ALA A 565 18.28 -22.80 -10.35
CA ALA A 565 17.42 -23.31 -11.41
C ALA A 565 16.97 -22.19 -12.36
N THR A 566 16.57 -21.05 -11.81
CA THR A 566 16.11 -19.86 -12.55
C THR A 566 17.20 -19.32 -13.47
N TYR A 567 18.41 -19.05 -12.95
CA TYR A 567 19.49 -18.51 -13.77
C TYR A 567 20.05 -19.52 -14.77
N ARG A 568 20.06 -20.83 -14.47
CA ARG A 568 20.41 -21.85 -15.46
C ARG A 568 19.41 -21.89 -16.62
N ARG A 569 18.12 -21.72 -16.34
CA ARG A 569 17.09 -21.59 -17.39
C ARG A 569 17.33 -20.31 -18.20
N MET A 570 17.54 -19.18 -17.54
CA MET A 570 17.84 -17.91 -18.20
C MET A 570 19.06 -18.01 -19.14
N ILE A 571 20.17 -18.63 -18.72
CA ILE A 571 21.36 -18.84 -19.57
C ILE A 571 21.02 -19.67 -20.82
N ARG A 572 20.26 -20.77 -20.67
CA ARG A 572 19.88 -21.61 -21.81
C ARG A 572 19.05 -20.84 -22.84
N LEU A 573 18.04 -20.10 -22.35
CA LEU A 573 17.15 -19.32 -23.22
C LEU A 573 17.88 -18.13 -23.87
N ALA A 574 18.72 -17.41 -23.13
CA ALA A 574 19.51 -16.29 -23.67
C ALA A 574 20.50 -16.74 -24.75
N ARG A 575 21.08 -17.95 -24.61
CA ARG A 575 21.92 -18.54 -25.67
C ARG A 575 21.12 -18.92 -26.91
N GLN A 576 19.90 -19.42 -26.76
CA GLN A 576 19.03 -19.74 -27.90
C GLN A 576 18.67 -18.49 -28.72
N THR A 577 18.52 -17.33 -28.07
CA THR A 577 18.21 -16.06 -28.74
C THR A 577 19.45 -15.30 -29.21
N GLY A 578 20.66 -15.84 -29.00
CA GLY A 578 21.91 -15.15 -29.32
C GLY A 578 22.17 -13.90 -28.48
N ASN A 579 21.46 -13.70 -27.37
CA ASN A 579 21.62 -12.53 -26.52
C ASN A 579 22.77 -12.73 -25.53
N GLU A 580 23.97 -12.32 -25.95
CA GLU A 580 25.18 -12.44 -25.16
C GLU A 580 25.14 -11.60 -23.87
N ILE A 581 24.55 -10.40 -23.90
CA ILE A 581 24.42 -9.50 -22.74
C ILE A 581 23.55 -10.16 -21.65
N GLU A 582 22.40 -10.73 -22.01
CA GLU A 582 21.55 -11.43 -21.05
C GLU A 582 22.20 -12.73 -20.55
N THR A 583 22.95 -13.41 -21.40
CA THR A 583 23.76 -14.58 -21.00
C THR A 583 24.79 -14.18 -19.94
N ALA A 584 25.53 -13.10 -20.17
CA ALA A 584 26.50 -12.57 -19.22
C ALA A 584 25.84 -12.13 -17.91
N ARG A 585 24.68 -11.47 -17.97
CA ARG A 585 23.93 -11.06 -16.78
C ARG A 585 23.49 -12.26 -15.94
N ALA A 586 22.97 -13.30 -16.59
CA ALA A 586 22.58 -14.53 -15.92
C ALA A 586 23.78 -15.27 -15.32
N CYS A 587 24.92 -15.31 -16.02
CA CYS A 587 26.17 -15.87 -15.52
C CYS A 587 26.68 -15.11 -14.29
N SER A 588 26.71 -13.78 -14.32
CA SER A 588 27.15 -12.95 -13.20
C SER A 588 26.28 -13.15 -11.96
N ASN A 589 24.95 -13.17 -12.12
CA ASN A 589 24.02 -13.39 -11.01
C ASN A 589 24.08 -14.83 -10.48
N LEU A 590 24.22 -15.84 -11.37
CA LEU A 590 24.45 -17.22 -10.94
C LEU A 590 25.77 -17.35 -10.18
N GLY A 591 26.82 -16.67 -10.64
CA GLY A 591 28.11 -16.60 -9.98
C GLY A 591 27.95 -16.10 -8.54
N PHE A 592 27.26 -14.98 -8.35
CA PHE A 592 26.95 -14.44 -7.02
C PHE A 592 26.17 -15.43 -6.13
N ALA A 593 25.14 -16.10 -6.66
CA ALA A 593 24.39 -17.12 -5.93
C ALA A 593 25.27 -18.32 -5.50
N LEU A 594 26.30 -18.66 -6.28
CA LEU A 594 27.24 -19.72 -5.96
C LEU A 594 28.29 -19.33 -4.90
N ILE A 595 28.58 -18.03 -4.72
CA ILE A 595 29.41 -17.53 -3.62
C ILE A 595 28.79 -17.95 -2.27
N ALA A 596 27.47 -17.78 -2.12
CA ALA A 596 26.73 -18.18 -0.91
C ALA A 596 26.80 -19.70 -0.64
N ARG A 597 26.99 -20.53 -1.68
CA ARG A 597 27.19 -21.98 -1.56
C ARG A 597 28.66 -22.40 -1.39
N LYS A 598 29.57 -21.43 -1.22
CA LYS A 598 31.02 -21.67 -1.17
C LYS A 598 31.58 -22.40 -2.40
N GLN A 599 30.90 -22.32 -3.56
CA GLN A 599 31.38 -22.89 -4.82
C GLN A 599 32.25 -21.86 -5.55
N TRP A 600 33.34 -21.45 -4.90
CA TRP A 600 34.14 -20.28 -5.30
C TRP A 600 34.69 -20.36 -6.71
N TRP A 601 35.29 -21.50 -7.09
CA TRP A 601 35.83 -21.69 -8.44
C TRP A 601 34.75 -21.54 -9.52
N ARG A 602 33.56 -22.12 -9.32
CA ARG A 602 32.46 -21.98 -10.28
C ARG A 602 31.93 -20.55 -10.36
N ALA A 603 31.86 -19.86 -9.22
CA ALA A 603 31.46 -18.47 -9.16
C ALA A 603 32.43 -17.57 -9.95
N GLU A 604 33.74 -17.77 -9.73
CA GLU A 604 34.80 -17.05 -10.44
C GLU A 604 34.70 -17.26 -11.95
N GLN A 605 34.62 -18.50 -12.42
CA GLN A 605 34.53 -18.81 -13.84
C GLN A 605 33.32 -18.15 -14.50
N LEU A 606 32.15 -18.18 -13.85
CA LEU A 606 30.94 -17.54 -14.37
C LEU A 606 31.06 -16.02 -14.40
N CYS A 607 31.59 -15.40 -13.35
CA CYS A 607 31.78 -13.95 -13.28
C CYS A 607 32.85 -13.47 -14.29
N CYS A 608 33.97 -14.18 -14.43
CA CYS A 608 35.00 -13.85 -15.43
C CYS A 608 34.48 -14.00 -16.86
N HIS A 609 33.70 -15.05 -17.14
CA HIS A 609 33.03 -15.21 -18.43
C HIS A 609 32.04 -14.06 -18.72
N ALA A 610 31.22 -13.69 -17.72
CA ALA A 610 30.31 -12.56 -17.86
C ALA A 610 31.06 -11.24 -18.11
N LEU A 611 32.15 -11.00 -17.38
CA LEU A 611 32.96 -9.78 -17.53
C LEU A 611 33.62 -9.70 -18.91
N ALA A 612 34.13 -10.81 -19.44
CA ALA A 612 34.69 -10.86 -20.79
C ALA A 612 33.66 -10.44 -21.86
N ILE A 613 32.42 -10.93 -21.73
CA ILE A 613 31.32 -10.54 -22.62
C ILE A 613 30.98 -9.05 -22.43
N PHE A 614 30.80 -8.57 -21.19
CA PHE A 614 30.48 -7.16 -20.96
C PHE A 614 31.58 -6.20 -21.41
N ASN A 615 32.85 -6.63 -21.40
CA ASN A 615 33.96 -5.87 -21.97
C ASN A 615 33.89 -5.81 -23.49
N ALA A 616 33.65 -6.95 -24.16
CA ALA A 616 33.47 -7.00 -25.61
C ALA A 616 32.31 -6.13 -26.12
N HIS A 617 31.25 -5.99 -25.31
CA HIS A 617 30.06 -5.18 -25.63
C HIS A 617 30.10 -3.75 -25.07
N ALA A 618 31.20 -3.33 -24.42
CA ALA A 618 31.32 -2.02 -23.77
C ALA A 618 30.09 -1.67 -22.88
N TYR A 619 29.64 -2.62 -22.06
CA TYR A 619 28.42 -2.51 -21.26
C TYR A 619 28.74 -2.20 -19.78
N PRO A 620 28.89 -0.91 -19.39
CA PRO A 620 29.44 -0.52 -18.09
C PRO A 620 28.61 -0.98 -16.90
N HIS A 621 27.28 -0.97 -17.02
CA HIS A 621 26.40 -1.42 -15.94
C HIS A 621 26.66 -2.91 -15.58
N GLY A 622 26.79 -3.78 -16.58
CA GLY A 622 27.12 -5.20 -16.35
C GLY A 622 28.55 -5.40 -15.83
N GLN A 623 29.50 -4.60 -16.31
CA GLN A 623 30.89 -4.60 -15.82
C GLN A 623 30.94 -4.28 -14.32
N ALA A 624 30.34 -3.16 -13.90
CA ALA A 624 30.36 -2.71 -12.50
C ALA A 624 29.77 -3.75 -11.54
N HIS A 625 28.58 -4.29 -11.86
CA HIS A 625 27.95 -5.34 -11.04
C HIS A 625 28.81 -6.62 -10.97
N THR A 626 29.45 -7.00 -12.07
CA THR A 626 30.29 -8.21 -12.11
C THR A 626 31.60 -8.01 -11.36
N HIS A 627 32.22 -6.83 -11.47
CA HIS A 627 33.36 -6.44 -10.64
C HIS A 627 32.98 -6.45 -9.16
N ASN A 628 31.80 -5.96 -8.78
CA ASN A 628 31.33 -6.04 -7.40
C ASN A 628 31.15 -7.49 -6.91
N HIS A 629 30.58 -8.39 -7.73
CA HIS A 629 30.47 -9.80 -7.39
C HIS A 629 31.85 -10.48 -7.23
N LEU A 630 32.81 -10.19 -8.11
CA LEU A 630 34.19 -10.67 -7.99
C LEU A 630 34.87 -10.11 -6.73
N GLY A 631 34.63 -8.84 -6.41
CA GLY A 631 35.09 -8.21 -5.18
C GLY A 631 34.61 -8.96 -3.92
N ILE A 632 33.31 -9.26 -3.87
CA ILE A 632 32.71 -10.07 -2.78
C ILE A 632 33.28 -11.49 -2.76
N LEU A 633 33.47 -12.11 -3.93
CA LEU A 633 34.05 -13.45 -4.04
C LEU A 633 35.47 -13.50 -3.45
N PHE A 634 36.35 -12.60 -3.90
CA PHE A 634 37.73 -12.54 -3.41
C PHE A 634 37.81 -12.12 -1.95
N HIS A 635 36.88 -11.27 -1.49
CA HIS A 635 36.73 -10.97 -0.08
C HIS A 635 36.44 -12.24 0.74
N LYS A 636 35.46 -13.06 0.32
CA LYS A 636 35.17 -14.34 1.00
C LYS A 636 36.32 -15.35 0.92
N GLN A 637 37.23 -15.22 -0.04
CA GLN A 637 38.47 -15.99 -0.14
C GLN A 637 39.65 -15.38 0.64
N GLN A 638 39.45 -14.24 1.32
CA GLN A 638 40.50 -13.48 2.02
C GLN A 638 41.64 -12.99 1.09
N GLN A 639 41.35 -12.84 -0.21
CA GLN A 639 42.28 -12.25 -1.18
C GLN A 639 42.05 -10.74 -1.23
N TRP A 640 42.51 -10.05 -0.19
CA TRP A 640 42.22 -8.64 0.08
C TRP A 640 42.57 -7.68 -1.08
N ALA A 641 43.74 -7.87 -1.70
CA ALA A 641 44.21 -7.01 -2.80
C ALA A 641 43.33 -7.14 -4.07
N ALA A 642 42.95 -8.37 -4.42
CA ALA A 642 42.05 -8.63 -5.54
C ALA A 642 40.65 -8.09 -5.26
N ALA A 643 40.13 -8.32 -4.04
CA ALA A 643 38.84 -7.79 -3.61
C ALA A 643 38.78 -6.26 -3.71
N LYS A 644 39.80 -5.56 -3.16
CA LYS A 644 39.91 -4.10 -3.20
C LYS A 644 39.92 -3.57 -4.63
N THR A 645 40.76 -4.16 -5.49
CA THR A 645 40.85 -3.77 -6.91
C THR A 645 39.49 -3.87 -7.59
N HIS A 646 38.82 -5.02 -7.48
CA HIS A 646 37.52 -5.24 -8.13
C HIS A 646 36.43 -4.31 -7.58
N LEU A 647 36.35 -4.11 -6.27
CA LEU A 647 35.35 -3.19 -5.67
C LEU A 647 35.60 -1.73 -6.05
N GLN A 648 36.87 -1.28 -6.10
CA GLN A 648 37.22 0.07 -6.54
C GLN A 648 36.87 0.30 -8.02
N THR A 649 37.16 -0.67 -8.89
CA THR A 649 36.75 -0.60 -10.30
C THR A 649 35.23 -0.51 -10.44
N ALA A 650 34.46 -1.29 -9.67
CA ALA A 650 33.01 -1.19 -9.68
C ALA A 650 32.52 0.21 -9.29
N CYS A 651 33.07 0.78 -8.21
CA CYS A 651 32.74 2.15 -7.77
C CYS A 651 33.09 3.21 -8.82
N GLN A 652 34.25 3.12 -9.45
CA GLN A 652 34.67 4.04 -10.51
C GLN A 652 33.71 4.00 -11.71
N ILE A 653 33.29 2.81 -12.14
CA ILE A 653 32.34 2.66 -13.24
C ILE A 653 30.97 3.24 -12.84
N TRP A 654 30.45 2.91 -11.66
CA TRP A 654 29.17 3.45 -11.20
C TRP A 654 29.20 4.97 -11.06
N GLN A 655 30.28 5.54 -10.52
CA GLN A 655 30.46 6.98 -10.41
C GLN A 655 30.51 7.66 -11.78
N ALA A 656 31.26 7.10 -12.74
CA ALA A 656 31.35 7.64 -14.10
C ALA A 656 30.03 7.58 -14.88
N ASN A 657 29.11 6.69 -14.50
CA ASN A 657 27.80 6.53 -15.12
C ASN A 657 26.66 7.13 -14.29
N GLU A 658 26.97 7.88 -13.23
CA GLU A 658 25.99 8.49 -12.30
C GLU A 658 25.01 7.47 -11.68
N ASP A 659 25.45 6.21 -11.54
CA ASP A 659 24.70 5.16 -10.86
C ASP A 659 24.97 5.24 -9.35
N TRP A 660 24.35 6.23 -8.71
CA TRP A 660 24.52 6.50 -7.28
C TRP A 660 24.11 5.33 -6.39
N TYR A 661 23.19 4.49 -6.86
CA TYR A 661 22.75 3.28 -6.16
C TYR A 661 23.84 2.22 -6.17
N GLY A 662 24.37 1.90 -7.36
CA GLY A 662 25.51 1.00 -7.48
C GLY A 662 26.69 1.48 -6.64
N LEU A 663 27.02 2.77 -6.74
CA LEU A 663 28.10 3.39 -5.98
C LEU A 663 27.92 3.22 -4.46
N LEU A 664 26.70 3.43 -3.94
CA LEU A 664 26.38 3.22 -2.53
C LEU A 664 26.74 1.80 -2.08
N TYR A 665 26.31 0.76 -2.83
CA TYR A 665 26.62 -0.64 -2.51
C TYR A 665 28.12 -0.94 -2.60
N GLY A 666 28.80 -0.39 -3.61
CA GLY A 666 30.24 -0.55 -3.76
C GLY A 666 31.04 0.04 -2.60
N LEU A 667 30.68 1.25 -2.16
CA LEU A 667 31.30 1.93 -1.02
C LEU A 667 31.06 1.17 0.29
N GLN A 668 29.87 0.61 0.49
CA GLN A 668 29.60 -0.26 1.64
C GLN A 668 30.48 -1.51 1.64
N ASN A 669 30.62 -2.17 0.48
CA ASN A 669 31.47 -3.36 0.35
C ASN A 669 32.95 -3.02 0.59
N LEU A 670 33.43 -1.85 0.15
CA LEU A 670 34.77 -1.37 0.46
C LEU A 670 34.94 -1.10 1.96
N GLY A 671 33.97 -0.46 2.59
CA GLY A 671 33.97 -0.25 4.04
C GLY A 671 34.03 -1.56 4.82
N TYR A 672 33.26 -2.56 4.39
CA TYR A 672 33.26 -3.89 4.98
C TYR A 672 34.60 -4.63 4.76
N LEU A 673 35.19 -4.51 3.56
CA LEU A 673 36.51 -5.06 3.25
C LEU A 673 37.60 -4.46 4.16
N HIS A 674 37.65 -3.14 4.28
CA HIS A 674 38.62 -2.43 5.12
C HIS A 674 38.45 -2.74 6.61
N ASN A 675 37.21 -2.92 7.05
CA ASN A 675 36.96 -3.47 8.38
C ASN A 675 37.64 -4.82 8.54
N ASP A 676 37.43 -5.79 7.64
CA ASP A 676 38.04 -7.13 7.74
C ASP A 676 39.57 -7.11 7.61
N MET A 677 40.14 -6.14 6.88
CA MET A 677 41.59 -5.89 6.82
C MET A 677 42.16 -5.23 8.10
N ASN A 678 41.30 -4.85 9.05
CA ASN A 678 41.65 -4.12 10.27
C ASN A 678 42.22 -2.71 10.00
N GLU A 679 41.66 -2.02 9.00
CA GLU A 679 41.99 -0.65 8.59
C GLU A 679 40.79 0.28 8.88
N PRO A 680 40.54 0.64 10.16
CA PRO A 680 39.29 1.30 10.55
C PRO A 680 39.13 2.72 9.99
N GLU A 681 40.22 3.45 9.76
CA GLU A 681 40.17 4.81 9.20
C GLU A 681 39.66 4.81 7.76
N GLU A 682 40.20 3.92 6.91
CA GLU A 682 39.74 3.72 5.54
C GLU A 682 38.30 3.18 5.50
N ALA A 683 37.95 2.26 6.41
CA ALA A 683 36.58 1.76 6.53
C ALA A 683 35.59 2.92 6.81
N LEU A 684 35.93 3.80 7.77
CA LEU A 684 35.11 4.97 8.08
C LEU A 684 35.02 5.93 6.89
N HIS A 685 36.10 6.17 6.16
CA HIS A 685 36.10 7.03 4.98
C HIS A 685 35.06 6.55 3.94
N TYR A 686 35.12 5.26 3.56
CA TYR A 686 34.17 4.70 2.59
C TYR A 686 32.73 4.67 3.11
N LEU A 687 32.52 4.36 4.39
CA LEU A 687 31.18 4.28 4.98
C LEU A 687 30.53 5.66 5.19
N GLN A 688 31.30 6.69 5.52
CA GLN A 688 30.81 8.07 5.59
C GLN A 688 30.39 8.59 4.21
N ASN A 689 31.16 8.27 3.18
CA ASN A 689 30.79 8.55 1.80
C ASN A 689 29.48 7.82 1.43
N ALA A 690 29.36 6.53 1.77
CA ALA A 690 28.14 5.76 1.58
C ALA A 690 26.94 6.42 2.31
N GLU A 691 27.10 6.86 3.55
CA GLU A 691 26.03 7.54 4.30
C GLU A 691 25.59 8.85 3.63
N ASN A 692 26.54 9.64 3.14
CA ASN A 692 26.26 10.90 2.44
C ASN A 692 25.48 10.66 1.14
N TYR A 693 25.86 9.65 0.36
CA TYR A 693 25.12 9.27 -0.85
C TYR A 693 23.72 8.72 -0.52
N SER A 694 23.59 7.87 0.50
CA SER A 694 22.28 7.38 0.96
C SER A 694 21.33 8.54 1.32
N LYS A 695 21.83 9.60 1.98
CA LYS A 695 21.05 10.81 2.29
C LYS A 695 20.63 11.59 1.04
N GLN A 696 21.48 11.65 0.01
CA GLN A 696 21.18 12.35 -1.24
C GLN A 696 20.17 11.61 -2.12
N VAL A 697 20.26 10.27 -2.14
CA VAL A 697 19.42 9.40 -2.98
C VAL A 697 18.08 9.06 -2.32
N GLY A 698 17.91 9.35 -1.02
CA GLY A 698 16.69 9.09 -0.27
C GLY A 698 16.54 7.63 0.19
N GLU A 699 17.61 6.84 0.13
CA GLU A 699 17.62 5.42 0.48
C GLU A 699 17.78 5.20 1.98
N GLN A 700 16.67 5.28 2.71
CA GLN A 700 16.64 5.03 4.17
C GLN A 700 16.85 3.55 4.53
N GLY A 701 16.54 2.63 3.61
CA GLY A 701 16.58 1.19 3.84
C GLY A 701 17.96 0.65 4.18
N GLU A 702 19.01 1.19 3.55
CA GLU A 702 20.39 0.69 3.67
C GLU A 702 21.20 1.32 4.82
N ARG A 703 20.70 2.41 5.43
CA ARG A 703 21.40 3.16 6.48
C ARG A 703 21.78 2.32 7.71
N PRO A 704 20.95 1.38 8.21
CA PRO A 704 21.32 0.55 9.35
C PRO A 704 22.57 -0.31 9.10
N ASN A 705 22.71 -0.87 7.89
CA ASN A 705 23.89 -1.65 7.51
C ASN A 705 25.16 -0.77 7.54
N ILE A 706 25.05 0.47 7.04
CA ILE A 706 26.14 1.46 7.08
C ILE A 706 26.52 1.74 8.54
N TYR A 707 25.54 1.99 9.41
CA TYR A 707 25.76 2.27 10.83
C TYR A 707 26.42 1.11 11.57
N LEU A 708 26.00 -0.13 11.33
CA LEU A 708 26.65 -1.31 11.91
C LEU A 708 28.10 -1.44 11.44
N ASN A 709 28.37 -1.25 10.16
CA ASN A 709 29.74 -1.31 9.65
C ASN A 709 30.62 -0.16 10.20
N MET A 710 30.04 1.04 10.39
CA MET A 710 30.75 2.15 11.05
C MET A 710 31.00 1.85 12.52
N ALA A 711 30.06 1.19 13.20
CA ALA A 711 30.22 0.75 14.58
C ALA A 711 31.39 -0.23 14.71
N VAL A 712 31.52 -1.20 13.79
CA VAL A 712 32.66 -2.12 13.73
C VAL A 712 33.97 -1.36 13.52
N ALA A 713 33.99 -0.36 12.63
CA ALA A 713 35.19 0.43 12.36
C ALA A 713 35.62 1.24 13.60
N HIS A 714 34.67 1.91 14.27
CA HIS A 714 34.93 2.62 15.52
C HIS A 714 35.37 1.69 16.65
N GLN A 715 34.77 0.50 16.74
CA GLN A 715 35.18 -0.52 17.69
C GLN A 715 36.65 -0.93 17.48
N LYS A 716 37.06 -1.20 16.24
CA LYS A 716 38.45 -1.52 15.89
C LYS A 716 39.42 -0.35 16.13
N ALA A 717 38.94 0.88 16.03
CA ALA A 717 39.71 2.08 16.39
C ALA A 717 39.75 2.37 17.91
N GLY A 718 39.15 1.54 18.76
CA GLY A 718 39.08 1.74 20.22
C GLY A 718 38.05 2.80 20.65
N ALA A 719 37.23 3.31 19.73
CA ALA A 719 36.20 4.33 19.94
C ALA A 719 34.86 3.68 20.37
N ALA A 720 34.86 3.01 21.53
CA ALA A 720 33.76 2.16 21.97
C ALA A 720 32.42 2.90 22.18
N THR A 721 32.46 4.16 22.61
CA THR A 721 31.25 5.00 22.78
C THR A 721 30.58 5.32 21.44
N GLN A 722 31.37 5.70 20.43
CA GLN A 722 30.85 5.95 19.08
C GLN A 722 30.29 4.67 18.46
N ALA A 723 30.99 3.53 18.65
CA ALA A 723 30.52 2.23 18.20
C ALA A 723 29.15 1.86 18.79
N GLU A 724 28.98 2.04 20.10
CA GLU A 724 27.69 1.80 20.77
C GLU A 724 26.59 2.71 20.21
N GLN A 725 26.85 4.00 20.06
CA GLN A 725 25.86 4.96 19.55
C GLN A 725 25.38 4.58 18.15
N LEU A 726 26.29 4.21 17.26
CA LEU A 726 25.95 3.80 15.89
C LEU A 726 25.19 2.46 15.86
N ALA A 727 25.59 1.49 16.69
CA ALA A 727 24.88 0.22 16.80
C ALA A 727 23.45 0.40 17.35
N ARG A 728 23.24 1.32 18.31
CA ARG A 728 21.90 1.69 18.80
C ARG A 728 21.09 2.46 17.76
N GLN A 729 21.71 3.31 16.95
CA GLN A 729 21.04 3.96 15.83
C GLN A 729 20.60 2.93 14.79
N ALA A 730 21.46 1.96 14.45
CA ALA A 730 21.09 0.86 13.57
C ALA A 730 19.95 0.02 14.16
N GLU A 731 20.00 -0.31 15.45
CA GLU A 731 18.93 -1.01 16.17
C GLU A 731 17.60 -0.24 16.07
N ALA A 732 17.59 1.05 16.41
CA ALA A 732 16.40 1.88 16.38
C ALA A 732 15.81 1.94 14.97
N VAL A 733 16.65 2.10 13.95
CA VAL A 733 16.18 2.06 12.56
C VAL A 733 15.72 0.65 12.18
N TYR A 734 16.40 -0.44 12.55
CA TYR A 734 15.91 -1.80 12.26
C TYR A 734 14.61 -2.14 12.99
N GLN A 735 14.36 -1.58 14.18
CA GLN A 735 13.10 -1.71 14.92
C GLN A 735 11.98 -0.89 14.27
N GLN A 736 12.29 0.36 13.89
CA GLN A 736 11.47 1.13 12.96
C GLN A 736 11.41 0.46 11.60
N GLN A 737 12.22 -0.55 11.30
CA GLN A 737 12.13 -1.35 10.10
C GLN A 737 11.54 -2.74 10.35
N GLY A 738 11.16 -3.07 11.58
CA GLY A 738 10.73 -4.42 12.01
C GLY A 738 11.53 -5.56 11.38
N ASN A 739 12.80 -5.28 11.07
CA ASN A 739 13.73 -6.21 10.48
C ASN A 739 14.34 -6.95 11.65
N LEU A 740 13.64 -7.95 12.17
CA LEU A 740 14.05 -8.69 13.36
C LEU A 740 15.47 -9.27 13.21
N ARG A 741 15.81 -9.72 12.00
CA ARG A 741 17.16 -10.21 11.69
C ARG A 741 18.20 -9.10 11.80
N GLY A 742 17.91 -7.90 11.31
CA GLY A 742 18.75 -6.72 11.48
C GLY A 742 18.86 -6.25 12.92
N VAL A 743 17.77 -6.32 13.70
CA VAL A 743 17.78 -6.07 15.15
C VAL A 743 18.69 -7.07 15.88
N CYS A 744 18.57 -8.37 15.58
CA CYS A 744 19.44 -9.39 16.14
C CYS A 744 20.90 -9.13 15.78
N LEU A 745 21.17 -8.74 14.52
CA LEU A 745 22.51 -8.37 14.08
C LEU A 745 23.05 -7.16 14.87
N ALA A 746 22.24 -6.12 15.07
CA ALA A 746 22.62 -4.97 15.89
C ALA A 746 22.91 -5.37 17.35
N TRP A 747 22.13 -6.30 17.91
CA TRP A 747 22.37 -6.86 19.25
C TRP A 747 23.65 -7.70 19.31
N GLU A 748 23.99 -8.48 18.29
CA GLU A 748 25.27 -9.19 18.19
C GLU A 748 26.46 -8.21 18.20
N HIS A 749 26.35 -7.09 17.47
CA HIS A 749 27.37 -6.03 17.50
C HIS A 749 27.45 -5.37 18.87
N LEU A 750 26.32 -5.02 19.50
CA LEU A 750 26.29 -4.46 20.85
C LEU A 750 26.89 -5.41 21.90
N ALA A 751 26.61 -6.71 21.79
CA ALA A 751 27.20 -7.73 22.66
C ALA A 751 28.73 -7.74 22.55
N THR A 752 29.24 -7.67 21.32
CA THR A 752 30.69 -7.64 21.04
C THR A 752 31.33 -6.36 21.59
N ILE A 753 30.67 -5.21 21.44
CA ILE A 753 31.13 -3.91 21.96
C ILE A 753 31.21 -3.97 23.50
N TYR A 754 30.16 -4.44 24.18
CA TYR A 754 30.16 -4.53 25.65
C TYR A 754 31.14 -5.56 26.20
N GLN A 755 31.42 -6.64 25.46
CA GLN A 755 32.44 -7.60 25.82
C GLN A 755 33.84 -6.95 25.84
N GLN A 756 34.16 -6.11 24.86
CA GLN A 756 35.43 -5.38 24.83
C GLN A 756 35.53 -4.26 25.87
N GLN A 757 34.40 -3.71 26.31
CA GLN A 757 34.33 -2.76 27.42
C GLN A 757 34.41 -3.45 28.81
N ASN A 758 34.67 -4.76 28.88
CA ASN A 758 34.66 -5.56 30.11
C ASN A 758 33.32 -5.49 30.88
N ASN A 759 32.20 -5.42 30.17
CA ASN A 759 30.85 -5.50 30.75
C ASN A 759 30.14 -6.80 30.33
N PRO A 760 30.50 -7.95 30.94
CA PRO A 760 29.98 -9.25 30.53
C PRO A 760 28.47 -9.38 30.75
N ALA A 761 27.91 -8.75 31.79
CA ALA A 761 26.47 -8.79 32.06
C ALA A 761 25.64 -8.21 30.91
N LYS A 762 26.03 -7.04 30.38
CA LYS A 762 25.37 -6.47 29.20
C LYS A 762 25.65 -7.25 27.92
N ALA A 763 26.87 -7.75 27.76
CA ALA A 763 27.24 -8.56 26.60
C ALA A 763 26.37 -9.82 26.51
N ASP A 764 26.19 -10.53 27.63
CA ASP A 764 25.38 -11.74 27.71
C ASP A 764 23.89 -11.42 27.54
N GLN A 765 23.40 -10.29 28.09
CA GLN A 765 22.03 -9.82 27.86
C GLN A 765 21.73 -9.65 26.36
N TYR A 766 22.59 -8.95 25.62
CA TYR A 766 22.40 -8.73 24.18
C TYR A 766 22.59 -10.01 23.37
N ARG A 767 23.53 -10.88 23.75
CA ARG A 767 23.73 -12.19 23.09
C ARG A 767 22.50 -13.08 23.25
N GLN A 768 21.95 -13.15 24.48
CA GLN A 768 20.72 -13.88 24.76
C GLN A 768 19.54 -13.31 23.99
N ALA A 769 19.39 -11.98 23.93
CA ALA A 769 18.34 -11.33 23.15
C ALA A 769 18.44 -11.64 21.64
N ALA A 770 19.66 -11.65 21.08
CA ALA A 770 19.90 -12.03 19.69
C ALA A 770 19.59 -13.51 19.44
N GLU A 771 20.04 -14.41 20.32
CA GLU A 771 19.74 -15.84 20.21
C GLU A 771 18.25 -16.14 20.32
N ASP A 772 17.55 -15.52 21.26
CA ASP A 772 16.10 -15.70 21.41
C ASP A 772 15.36 -15.12 20.21
N GLY A 773 15.82 -13.99 19.67
CA GLY A 773 15.33 -13.42 18.41
C GLY A 773 15.53 -14.36 17.21
N LEU A 774 16.69 -15.00 17.10
CA LEU A 774 17.03 -15.96 16.04
C LEU A 774 16.34 -17.32 16.20
N LYS A 775 16.18 -17.83 17.43
CA LYS A 775 15.41 -19.07 17.68
C LYS A 775 13.95 -18.90 17.25
N ASN A 776 13.37 -17.74 17.54
CA ASN A 776 12.03 -17.38 17.05
C ASN A 776 11.94 -17.30 15.50
N LEU A 777 13.07 -17.24 14.78
CA LEU A 777 13.13 -17.33 13.31
C LEU A 777 13.31 -18.78 12.78
N ILE A 778 13.73 -19.75 13.63
CA ILE A 778 14.10 -21.13 13.22
C ILE A 778 13.05 -22.17 13.65
N THR A 779 12.31 -21.96 14.75
CA THR A 779 11.22 -22.87 15.20
C THR A 779 9.91 -22.67 14.42
N VAL A 780 10.04 -22.32 13.15
CA VAL A 780 9.03 -21.81 12.22
C VAL A 780 9.34 -22.39 10.85
#